data_AF-A0A924NB56-F1
#
_entry.id   AF-A0A924NB56-F1
#
_cell.length_a   1.000
_cell.length_b   1.000
_cell.length_c   1.000
_cell.angle_alpha   90.00
_cell.angle_beta   90.00
_cell.angle_gamma   90.00
#
_symmetry.space_group_name_H-M   'P 1'
#
loop_
_entity.id
_entity.type
_entity.pdbx_description
1 polymer ?
#
loop_
_entity_poly.entity_id
_entity_poly.type
_entity_poly.pdbx_seq_one_letter_code
_entity_poly.pdbx_strand_id
1 'polypeptide(L)'
;MRYLDVSRDDLPQPVDPSIAGAVSWFDAPLPDSERFAAWAVAARSDCPDAISFIVLGETGLFADHKPRDAEADYLHRLGLGWTARSILLGDLTDVSHTGLPLRGFESDFVFRPGRYASLRALTATDAALSVIPAGKQAGDSIDLIVQHHPNAYVHQSATLDADSRAEGYFWIMDPFAILGAALARDKQTPIADVTTLNGRRIYFETVGPEGWLAPAPARTFDEEPRLGAENLAATLIMPFPDLPVTVSVVTGDLDETIGGKSAQIGRRMAVSILTLPQTAVATSGRSLVRHWAAISKPPQTAATPFVKDTVSLDQPNRLLAVLGRNLRQAFADPYAPDEPQLSDGLRQYGQDPFVTGAETADAIETVRTLVPNKHVRPLFLWSGDGRPAQDAQAAVRQAGAAAFGGGITKVGASLSMSALSSFFLSDGQQIQVYHALPGDLGNLGYPLKDVYALQGLGLMVLQTNQPMRLKPFQLAYSAGTANQFATRSIIERLKHLAVSTGTIPIFAARYVEIVEGFSSVEFNPEGALKWRVTGRGGLQTLRFDDAQALSVDLAESAGVLGARRINRSLYIALDPGTVEPVVALTPDASPSGMKVLAGRIGLLDSNLEILSATRTPCLSVLEVTGWGKGEISFYGDPGAGYLVNIVAGARQSAGLVLGHIKLVADASGYVAVTVPTRHGKVETVSLHQQCPG
;
A
#
# COMPACT_ATOMS: atom_id res chain seq x y z
N MET A 1 3.58 12.29 -1.60
CA MET A 1 3.11 12.82 -0.31
C MET A 1 4.32 12.95 0.60
N ARG A 2 4.49 14.11 1.25
CA ARG A 2 5.56 14.34 2.23
C ARG A 2 4.92 14.45 3.61
N TYR A 3 5.48 13.77 4.60
CA TYR A 3 5.02 13.84 5.99
C TYR A 3 5.90 14.81 6.78
N LEU A 4 5.30 15.55 7.70
CA LEU A 4 5.98 16.49 8.60
C LEU A 4 5.34 16.42 9.99
N ASP A 5 6.14 16.17 11.03
CA ASP A 5 5.68 16.26 12.41
C ASP A 5 5.98 17.68 12.93
N VAL A 6 4.99 18.57 12.85
CA VAL A 6 5.15 19.99 13.25
C VAL A 6 5.47 20.19 14.73
N SER A 7 5.37 19.13 15.56
CA SER A 7 5.76 19.19 16.97
C SER A 7 7.26 18.94 17.19
N ARG A 8 7.96 18.44 16.19
CA ARG A 8 9.38 18.03 16.26
C ARG A 8 10.24 18.66 15.19
N ASP A 9 9.68 18.83 14.00
CA ASP A 9 10.37 19.26 12.81
C ASP A 9 10.11 20.74 12.53
N ASP A 10 11.07 21.41 11.91
CA ASP A 10 10.88 22.78 11.46
C ASP A 10 9.95 22.86 10.24
N LEU A 11 9.12 23.90 10.22
CA LEU A 11 8.25 24.19 9.07
C LEU A 11 9.10 24.59 7.84
N PRO A 12 8.78 24.06 6.65
CA PRO A 12 9.59 24.29 5.45
C PRO A 12 9.52 25.75 5.01
N GLN A 13 10.68 26.36 4.74
CA GLN A 13 10.80 27.71 4.19
C GLN A 13 11.96 27.77 3.18
N PRO A 14 11.71 28.14 1.90
CA PRO A 14 10.40 28.35 1.29
C PRO A 14 9.60 27.04 1.13
N VAL A 15 8.30 27.15 0.91
CA VAL A 15 7.47 25.98 0.55
C VAL A 15 7.81 25.52 -0.87
N ASP A 16 7.93 24.20 -1.07
CA ASP A 16 8.22 23.62 -2.38
C ASP A 16 7.05 23.85 -3.35
N PRO A 17 7.26 24.55 -4.48
CA PRO A 17 6.18 24.90 -5.41
C PRO A 17 5.58 23.69 -6.15
N SER A 18 6.20 22.51 -6.07
CA SER A 18 5.62 21.26 -6.60
C SER A 18 4.48 20.69 -5.73
N ILE A 19 4.26 21.23 -4.54
CA ILE A 19 3.23 20.78 -3.61
C ILE A 19 1.88 21.45 -3.95
N ALA A 20 0.94 20.66 -4.45
CA ALA A 20 -0.42 21.12 -4.79
C ALA A 20 -1.30 21.45 -3.57
N GLY A 21 -0.97 20.92 -2.38
CA GLY A 21 -1.76 21.15 -1.18
C GLY A 21 -1.12 20.60 0.10
N ALA A 22 -1.48 21.21 1.22
CA ALA A 22 -1.16 20.77 2.57
C ALA A 22 -2.42 20.25 3.27
N VAL A 23 -2.33 19.05 3.85
CA VAL A 23 -3.37 18.49 4.70
C VAL A 23 -2.88 18.48 6.14
N SER A 24 -3.60 19.12 7.05
CA SER A 24 -3.33 19.03 8.49
C SER A 24 -4.38 18.17 9.19
N TRP A 25 -3.93 17.37 10.14
CA TRP A 25 -4.79 16.59 11.01
C TRP A 25 -4.14 16.52 12.39
N PHE A 26 -4.55 17.43 13.27
CA PHE A 26 -3.99 17.54 14.61
C PHE A 26 -4.90 16.87 15.64
N ASP A 27 -4.28 16.21 16.62
CA ASP A 27 -4.98 15.62 17.76
C ASP A 27 -5.24 16.63 18.90
N ALA A 28 -4.51 17.75 18.87
CA ALA A 28 -4.59 18.83 19.86
C ALA A 28 -4.07 20.16 19.26
N PRO A 29 -4.36 21.30 19.91
CA PRO A 29 -3.72 22.57 19.59
C PRO A 29 -2.18 22.50 19.64
N LEU A 30 -1.53 23.24 18.75
CA LEU A 30 -0.07 23.28 18.67
C LEU A 30 0.50 24.15 19.80
N PRO A 31 1.61 23.73 20.45
CA PRO A 31 2.27 24.56 21.47
C PRO A 31 2.65 25.96 20.97
N ASP A 32 3.06 26.07 19.70
CA ASP A 32 3.36 27.33 19.02
C ASP A 32 2.43 27.54 17.81
N SER A 33 1.15 27.76 18.10
CA SER A 33 0.10 27.97 17.10
C SER A 33 0.30 29.23 16.25
N GLU A 34 0.96 30.26 16.77
CA GLU A 34 1.22 31.51 16.05
C GLU A 34 2.30 31.33 14.98
N ARG A 35 3.39 30.64 15.29
CA ARG A 35 4.41 30.31 14.28
C ARG A 35 3.82 29.49 13.14
N PHE A 36 2.98 28.51 13.46
CA PHE A 36 2.29 27.71 12.45
C PHE A 36 1.32 28.55 11.62
N ALA A 37 0.48 29.37 12.25
CA ALA A 37 -0.47 30.23 11.54
C ALA A 37 0.24 31.24 10.64
N ALA A 38 1.31 31.88 11.12
CA ALA A 38 2.12 32.81 10.33
C ALA A 38 2.76 32.12 9.13
N TRP A 39 3.31 30.91 9.30
CA TRP A 39 3.82 30.10 8.20
C TRP A 39 2.71 29.73 7.21
N ALA A 40 1.55 29.28 7.70
CA ALA A 40 0.44 28.89 6.86
C ALA A 40 -0.08 30.08 6.04
N VAL A 41 -0.07 31.31 6.57
CA VAL A 41 -0.39 32.51 5.79
C VAL A 41 0.73 32.86 4.80
N ALA A 42 1.99 32.83 5.24
CA ALA A 42 3.16 33.16 4.42
C ALA A 42 3.39 32.19 3.25
N ALA A 43 3.03 30.92 3.40
CA ALA A 43 3.06 29.92 2.32
C ALA A 43 2.26 30.36 1.08
N ARG A 44 1.29 31.26 1.25
CA ARG A 44 0.58 31.89 0.12
C ARG A 44 1.50 32.78 -0.72
N SER A 45 2.42 33.51 -0.10
CA SER A 45 3.34 34.39 -0.84
C SER A 45 4.31 33.59 -1.69
N ASP A 46 4.74 32.42 -1.22
CA ASP A 46 5.60 31.50 -1.96
C ASP A 46 4.83 30.79 -3.10
N CYS A 47 3.53 30.57 -2.92
CA CYS A 47 2.67 29.78 -3.82
C CYS A 47 1.25 30.38 -3.95
N PRO A 48 1.07 31.56 -4.60
CA PRO A 48 -0.18 32.33 -4.57
C PRO A 48 -1.42 31.57 -5.06
N ASP A 49 -1.24 30.71 -6.07
CA ASP A 49 -2.29 29.90 -6.70
C ASP A 49 -2.06 28.39 -6.55
N ALA A 50 -1.00 27.96 -5.86
CA ALA A 50 -0.46 26.59 -5.96
C ALA A 50 -0.72 25.68 -4.76
N ILE A 51 -1.00 26.20 -3.56
CA ILE A 51 -1.16 25.36 -2.36
C ILE A 51 -2.53 25.49 -1.67
N SER A 52 -3.35 24.45 -1.84
CA SER A 52 -4.60 24.24 -1.10
C SER A 52 -4.32 23.88 0.38
N PHE A 53 -5.02 24.50 1.33
CA PHE A 53 -4.96 24.06 2.75
C PHE A 53 -6.24 23.31 3.13
N ILE A 54 -6.07 22.08 3.58
CA ILE A 54 -7.17 21.18 3.96
C ILE A 54 -6.97 20.76 5.40
N VAL A 55 -7.88 21.18 6.27
CA VAL A 55 -7.81 20.93 7.71
C VAL A 55 -8.85 19.88 8.08
N LEU A 56 -8.38 18.76 8.62
CA LEU A 56 -9.22 17.70 9.16
C LEU A 56 -9.08 17.68 10.69
N GLY A 57 -10.20 17.79 11.41
CA GLY A 57 -10.18 17.82 12.87
C GLY A 57 -9.83 19.19 13.43
N GLU A 58 -8.83 19.24 14.30
CA GLU A 58 -8.41 20.45 14.98
C GLU A 58 -7.63 21.39 14.04
N THR A 59 -7.86 22.70 14.17
CA THR A 59 -7.15 23.72 13.37
C THR A 59 -5.69 23.92 13.79
N GLY A 60 -5.30 23.35 14.94
CA GLY A 60 -4.01 23.60 15.59
C GLY A 60 -4.01 24.84 16.48
N LEU A 61 -5.12 25.58 16.55
CA LEU A 61 -5.29 26.77 17.39
C LEU A 61 -6.03 26.43 18.70
N PHE A 62 -5.79 27.24 19.74
CA PHE A 62 -6.56 27.18 20.98
C PHE A 62 -7.93 27.86 20.80
N ALA A 63 -9.00 27.06 20.85
CA ALA A 63 -10.36 27.53 20.54
C ALA A 63 -10.99 28.42 21.63
N ASP A 64 -10.44 28.41 22.84
CA ASP A 64 -10.92 29.12 24.04
C ASP A 64 -10.39 30.55 24.20
N HIS A 65 -9.42 30.95 23.38
CA HIS A 65 -8.85 32.29 23.38
C HIS A 65 -9.19 33.04 22.09
N LYS A 66 -9.21 34.38 22.18
CA LYS A 66 -9.32 35.23 20.99
C LYS A 66 -8.06 35.01 20.14
N PRO A 67 -8.18 34.70 18.84
CA PRO A 67 -7.01 34.51 17.98
C PRO A 67 -6.20 35.80 17.89
N ARG A 68 -4.87 35.67 17.89
CA ARG A 68 -3.93 36.72 17.52
C ARG A 68 -4.03 37.04 16.04
N ASP A 69 -3.39 38.11 15.58
CA ASP A 69 -3.51 38.60 14.20
C ASP A 69 -3.16 37.52 13.16
N ALA A 70 -2.02 36.83 13.31
CA ALA A 70 -1.62 35.74 12.40
C ALA A 70 -2.59 34.55 12.42
N GLU A 71 -3.16 34.23 13.59
CA GLU A 71 -4.13 33.14 13.77
C GLU A 71 -5.48 33.49 13.13
N ALA A 72 -5.91 34.75 13.24
CA ALA A 72 -7.11 35.25 12.60
C ALA A 72 -6.96 35.26 11.07
N ASP A 73 -5.81 35.67 10.55
CA ASP A 73 -5.51 35.64 9.12
C ASP A 73 -5.50 34.20 8.57
N TYR A 74 -4.96 33.25 9.34
CA TYR A 74 -5.02 31.83 9.00
C TYR A 74 -6.46 31.30 8.96
N LEU A 75 -7.28 31.62 9.97
CA LEU A 75 -8.71 31.24 9.95
C LEU A 75 -9.44 31.87 8.75
N HIS A 76 -9.19 33.15 8.46
CA HIS A 76 -9.78 33.81 7.29
C HIS A 76 -9.35 33.16 5.98
N ARG A 77 -8.11 32.69 5.87
CA ARG A 77 -7.64 31.90 4.70
C ARG A 77 -8.49 30.65 4.50
N LEU A 78 -8.88 29.98 5.58
CA LEU A 78 -9.75 28.79 5.54
C LEU A 78 -11.23 29.12 5.30
N GLY A 79 -11.58 30.40 5.13
CA GLY A 79 -12.96 30.85 5.04
C GLY A 79 -13.67 30.83 6.40
N LEU A 80 -12.94 30.86 7.51
CA LEU A 80 -13.47 30.77 8.87
C LEU A 80 -13.38 32.10 9.62
N GLY A 81 -14.44 32.46 10.32
CA GLY A 81 -14.47 33.50 11.34
C GLY A 81 -14.54 32.90 12.74
N TRP A 82 -13.81 33.49 13.68
CA TRP A 82 -13.90 33.16 15.11
C TRP A 82 -14.91 34.05 15.82
N THR A 83 -15.60 33.50 16.81
CA THR A 83 -16.43 34.28 17.72
C THR A 83 -16.23 33.83 19.17
N ALA A 84 -16.34 34.76 20.12
CA ALA A 84 -16.21 34.47 21.55
C ALA A 84 -17.38 33.63 22.13
N ARG A 85 -18.33 33.22 21.30
CA ARG A 85 -19.51 32.48 21.73
C ARG A 85 -19.20 30.98 21.68
N SER A 86 -19.50 30.29 22.77
CA SER A 86 -19.61 28.82 22.75
C SER A 86 -21.08 28.44 22.61
N ILE A 87 -21.35 27.50 21.73
CA ILE A 87 -22.70 27.02 21.44
C ILE A 87 -22.84 25.64 22.07
N LEU A 88 -23.87 25.46 22.90
CA LEU A 88 -24.21 24.17 23.48
C LEU A 88 -25.16 23.44 22.53
N LEU A 89 -24.73 22.28 22.03
CA LEU A 89 -25.57 21.36 21.28
C LEU A 89 -26.09 20.27 22.22
N GLY A 90 -27.40 20.03 22.16
CA GLY A 90 -28.09 18.99 22.94
C GLY A 90 -29.01 18.16 22.05
N ASP A 91 -29.77 17.23 22.63
CA ASP A 91 -30.54 16.22 21.89
C ASP A 91 -31.61 16.79 20.94
N LEU A 92 -32.06 18.02 21.20
CA LEU A 92 -32.93 18.79 20.32
C LEU A 92 -32.06 19.76 19.51
N THR A 93 -31.44 19.28 18.43
CA THR A 93 -30.65 20.11 17.52
C THR A 93 -31.19 19.92 16.10
N ASP A 94 -31.47 21.02 15.41
CA ASP A 94 -31.91 21.00 14.02
C ASP A 94 -30.69 21.04 13.10
N VAL A 95 -30.59 20.13 12.15
CA VAL A 95 -29.41 20.02 11.31
C VAL A 95 -29.77 20.59 9.95
N SER A 96 -29.27 21.78 9.64
CA SER A 96 -29.48 22.44 8.34
C SER A 96 -28.48 21.94 7.30
N HIS A 97 -28.92 21.80 6.05
CA HIS A 97 -28.07 21.26 4.97
C HIS A 97 -28.09 22.20 3.77
N THR A 98 -26.90 22.48 3.25
CA THR A 98 -26.69 23.19 1.99
C THR A 98 -25.64 22.45 1.17
N GLY A 99 -26.06 21.80 0.09
CA GLY A 99 -25.13 21.23 -0.90
C GLY A 99 -24.80 19.73 -0.75
N LEU A 100 -23.72 19.33 -1.45
CA LEU A 100 -23.26 17.98 -1.83
C LEU A 100 -23.59 16.83 -0.83
N PRO A 101 -23.77 15.58 -1.30
CA PRO A 101 -23.98 14.42 -0.43
C PRO A 101 -22.68 14.03 0.29
N LEU A 102 -22.24 14.84 1.24
CA LEU A 102 -21.03 14.67 2.05
C LEU A 102 -21.31 13.90 3.35
N ARG A 103 -22.37 13.09 3.37
CA ARG A 103 -22.81 12.34 4.56
C ARG A 103 -22.98 10.87 4.23
N GLY A 104 -22.71 10.03 5.23
CA GLY A 104 -23.01 8.60 5.12
C GLY A 104 -22.07 7.90 4.18
N PHE A 105 -20.81 8.34 4.09
CA PHE A 105 -19.84 7.69 3.20
C PHE A 105 -19.56 6.26 3.66
N GLU A 106 -19.12 6.10 4.91
CA GLU A 106 -19.04 4.79 5.58
C GLU A 106 -19.87 4.72 6.86
N SER A 107 -20.05 5.86 7.55
CA SER A 107 -20.94 5.99 8.71
C SER A 107 -21.85 7.21 8.55
N ASP A 108 -23.07 7.10 9.08
CA ASP A 108 -24.02 8.21 9.13
C ASP A 108 -23.49 9.32 10.04
N PHE A 109 -23.74 10.57 9.66
CA PHE A 109 -23.41 11.70 10.53
C PHE A 109 -24.36 11.74 11.73
N VAL A 110 -23.81 11.48 12.91
CA VAL A 110 -24.49 11.68 14.20
C VAL A 110 -23.79 12.80 14.94
N PHE A 111 -24.52 13.89 15.22
CA PHE A 111 -23.95 14.99 15.99
C PHE A 111 -23.62 14.53 17.42
N ARG A 112 -22.52 15.03 17.98
CA ARG A 112 -22.15 14.74 19.37
C ARG A 112 -22.61 15.89 20.27
N PRO A 113 -23.48 15.66 21.28
CA PRO A 113 -23.84 16.68 22.25
C PRO A 113 -22.59 17.23 22.94
N GLY A 114 -22.57 18.53 23.21
CA GLY A 114 -21.40 19.16 23.77
C GLY A 114 -21.33 20.66 23.52
N ARG A 115 -20.29 21.28 24.07
CA ARG A 115 -20.02 22.71 23.89
C ARG A 115 -18.98 22.87 22.78
N TYR A 116 -19.35 23.61 21.74
CA TYR A 116 -18.50 23.86 20.59
C TYR A 116 -18.08 25.32 20.57
N ALA A 117 -16.83 25.58 20.20
CA ALA A 117 -16.38 26.92 19.84
C ALA A 117 -17.04 27.32 18.51
N SER A 118 -17.56 28.54 18.42
CA SER A 118 -18.25 29.00 17.21
C SER A 118 -17.24 29.51 16.18
N LEU A 119 -16.62 28.56 15.47
CA LEU A 119 -16.06 28.79 14.14
C LEU A 119 -17.21 28.79 13.13
N ARG A 120 -17.20 29.76 12.22
CA ARG A 120 -18.25 29.91 11.18
C ARG A 120 -17.65 30.21 9.83
N ALA A 121 -18.32 29.78 8.78
CA ALA A 121 -18.00 30.22 7.44
C ALA A 121 -18.13 31.75 7.34
N LEU A 122 -17.15 32.40 6.72
CA LEU A 122 -17.20 33.84 6.43
C LEU A 122 -18.33 34.18 5.45
N THR A 123 -18.65 33.24 4.55
CA THR A 123 -19.78 33.34 3.64
C THR A 123 -20.69 32.13 3.80
N ALA A 124 -22.01 32.34 3.78
CA ALA A 124 -22.97 31.25 3.92
C ALA A 124 -22.92 30.23 2.77
N THR A 125 -22.37 30.61 1.61
CA THR A 125 -22.20 29.72 0.45
C THR A 125 -21.06 28.73 0.60
N ASP A 126 -20.07 29.03 1.46
CA ASP A 126 -18.94 28.14 1.72
C ASP A 126 -19.30 27.06 2.77
N ALA A 127 -20.39 27.24 3.52
CA ALA A 127 -20.86 26.27 4.50
C ALA A 127 -21.53 25.08 3.80
N ALA A 128 -20.87 23.92 3.81
CA ALA A 128 -21.39 22.67 3.25
C ALA A 128 -22.14 21.82 4.30
N LEU A 129 -21.80 22.00 5.58
CA LEU A 129 -22.49 21.34 6.69
C LEU A 129 -22.58 22.27 7.90
N SER A 130 -23.80 22.59 8.32
CA SER A 130 -24.07 23.42 9.50
C SER A 130 -25.00 22.72 10.48
N VAL A 131 -24.80 22.98 11.76
CA VAL A 131 -25.65 22.48 12.84
C VAL A 131 -26.26 23.67 13.57
N ILE A 132 -27.59 23.65 13.77
CA ILE A 132 -28.34 24.74 14.40
C ILE A 132 -29.01 24.20 15.67
N PRO A 133 -28.71 24.74 16.87
CA PRO A 133 -29.41 24.31 18.09
C PRO A 133 -30.93 24.51 17.95
N ALA A 134 -31.77 23.60 18.45
CA ALA A 134 -33.22 23.75 18.28
C ALA A 134 -33.74 25.03 18.95
N GLY A 135 -34.68 25.69 18.27
CA GLY A 135 -35.26 26.95 18.72
C GLY A 135 -34.34 28.17 18.57
N LYS A 136 -33.17 28.01 17.93
CA LYS A 136 -32.26 29.11 17.59
C LYS A 136 -32.31 29.45 16.10
N GLN A 137 -31.89 30.67 15.75
CA GLN A 137 -31.87 31.14 14.36
C GLN A 137 -30.57 30.73 13.66
N ALA A 138 -30.53 30.83 12.32
CA ALA A 138 -29.34 30.54 11.51
C ALA A 138 -28.07 31.29 11.97
N GLY A 139 -28.22 32.47 12.59
CA GLY A 139 -27.12 33.22 13.21
C GLY A 139 -26.53 32.59 14.49
N ASP A 140 -27.00 31.42 14.91
CA ASP A 140 -26.49 30.60 16.02
C ASP A 140 -26.03 29.20 15.53
N SER A 141 -25.66 29.07 14.25
CA SER A 141 -25.12 27.83 13.67
C SER A 141 -23.65 27.60 14.02
N ILE A 142 -23.24 26.33 13.94
CA ILE A 142 -21.85 25.87 13.89
C ILE A 142 -21.62 25.25 12.52
N ASP A 143 -20.60 25.69 11.79
CA ASP A 143 -20.27 25.14 10.48
C ASP A 143 -19.18 24.06 10.66
N LEU A 144 -19.57 22.81 10.42
CA LEU A 144 -18.71 21.64 10.59
C LEU A 144 -17.91 21.30 9.33
N ILE A 145 -18.42 21.68 8.15
CA ILE A 145 -17.69 21.55 6.90
C ILE A 145 -17.77 22.88 6.16
N VAL A 146 -16.61 23.46 5.88
CA VAL A 146 -16.46 24.70 5.12
C VAL A 146 -15.58 24.44 3.90
N GLN A 147 -16.09 24.75 2.72
CA GLN A 147 -15.41 24.62 1.43
C GLN A 147 -15.16 26.02 0.87
N HIS A 148 -13.97 26.57 1.13
CA HIS A 148 -13.58 27.90 0.69
C HIS A 148 -12.42 27.79 -0.30
N HIS A 149 -12.74 27.52 -1.57
CA HIS A 149 -11.76 27.14 -2.60
C HIS A 149 -10.55 28.12 -2.65
N PRO A 150 -9.30 27.62 -2.66
CA PRO A 150 -8.90 26.20 -2.76
C PRO A 150 -8.79 25.48 -1.41
N ASN A 151 -9.26 26.08 -0.32
CA ASN A 151 -9.13 25.58 1.05
C ASN A 151 -10.39 24.83 1.51
N ALA A 152 -10.21 23.95 2.50
CA ALA A 152 -11.32 23.25 3.14
C ALA A 152 -11.06 23.04 4.63
N TYR A 153 -12.11 23.06 5.42
CA TYR A 153 -12.10 22.73 6.84
C TYR A 153 -13.19 21.71 7.15
N VAL A 154 -12.83 20.67 7.90
CA VAL A 154 -13.72 19.62 8.38
C VAL A 154 -13.51 19.47 9.88
N HIS A 155 -14.50 19.86 10.68
CA HIS A 155 -14.47 19.72 12.13
C HIS A 155 -14.40 18.23 12.55
N GLN A 156 -13.73 17.92 13.65
CA GLN A 156 -13.48 16.54 14.10
C GLN A 156 -14.76 15.68 14.16
N SER A 157 -15.87 16.23 14.64
CA SER A 157 -17.16 15.52 14.73
C SER A 157 -17.78 15.12 13.37
N ALA A 158 -17.29 15.66 12.26
CA ALA A 158 -17.72 15.33 10.90
C ALA A 158 -16.63 14.57 10.09
N THR A 159 -15.49 14.23 10.73
CA THR A 159 -14.39 13.50 10.07
C THR A 159 -14.59 11.99 10.12
N LEU A 160 -14.38 11.41 11.31
CA LEU A 160 -14.43 9.98 11.57
C LEU A 160 -15.41 9.66 12.70
N ASP A 161 -16.15 8.57 12.53
CA ASP A 161 -16.89 7.93 13.59
C ASP A 161 -16.09 6.76 14.15
N ALA A 162 -16.05 6.62 15.48
CA ALA A 162 -15.38 5.52 16.14
C ALA A 162 -16.43 4.50 16.59
N ASP A 163 -16.58 3.39 15.86
CA ASP A 163 -17.50 2.33 16.28
C ASP A 163 -16.79 1.40 17.27
N SER A 164 -17.18 1.52 18.54
CA SER A 164 -16.65 0.68 19.63
C SER A 164 -16.96 -0.81 19.46
N ARG A 165 -17.95 -1.18 18.63
CA ARG A 165 -18.32 -2.59 18.35
C ARG A 165 -17.49 -3.20 17.23
N ALA A 166 -16.87 -2.37 16.39
CA ALA A 166 -16.21 -2.78 15.16
C ALA A 166 -14.67 -2.63 15.21
N GLU A 167 -14.14 -2.09 16.32
CA GLU A 167 -12.71 -1.82 16.52
C GLU A 167 -12.08 -1.02 15.37
N GLY A 168 -12.74 0.06 14.93
CA GLY A 168 -12.28 0.86 13.80
C GLY A 168 -12.86 2.27 13.75
N TYR A 169 -12.27 3.08 12.87
CA TYR A 169 -12.75 4.41 12.51
C TYR A 169 -13.43 4.34 11.15
N PHE A 170 -14.49 5.10 10.93
CA PHE A 170 -15.23 5.13 9.67
C PHE A 170 -15.39 6.56 9.19
N TRP A 171 -15.21 6.77 7.91
CA TRP A 171 -15.40 8.08 7.30
C TRP A 171 -16.88 8.50 7.34
N ILE A 172 -17.16 9.63 7.98
CA ILE A 172 -18.49 10.24 7.95
C ILE A 172 -18.66 11.03 6.66
N MET A 173 -17.66 11.86 6.34
CA MET A 173 -17.56 12.61 5.11
C MET A 173 -16.91 11.79 3.98
N ASP A 174 -17.18 12.15 2.73
CA ASP A 174 -16.48 11.55 1.57
C ASP A 174 -15.11 12.24 1.37
N PRO A 175 -13.99 11.57 1.69
CA PRO A 175 -12.66 12.18 1.58
C PRO A 175 -12.28 12.44 0.12
N PHE A 176 -12.79 11.66 -0.85
CA PHE A 176 -12.50 11.88 -2.27
C PHE A 176 -13.18 13.14 -2.79
N ALA A 177 -14.42 13.39 -2.36
CA ALA A 177 -15.15 14.61 -2.73
C ALA A 177 -14.48 15.87 -2.16
N ILE A 178 -14.09 15.85 -0.88
CA ILE A 178 -13.45 17.00 -0.23
C ILE A 178 -12.07 17.28 -0.84
N LEU A 179 -11.22 16.26 -0.97
CA LEU A 179 -9.89 16.42 -1.56
C LEU A 179 -9.97 16.81 -3.05
N GLY A 180 -10.89 16.22 -3.79
CA GLY A 180 -11.10 16.53 -5.22
C GLY A 180 -11.52 17.97 -5.44
N ALA A 181 -12.44 18.49 -4.62
CA ALA A 181 -12.89 19.88 -4.67
C ALA A 181 -11.78 20.86 -4.28
N ALA A 182 -11.04 20.58 -3.18
CA ALA A 182 -9.99 21.48 -2.69
C ALA A 182 -8.75 21.54 -3.60
N LEU A 183 -8.38 20.43 -4.24
CA LEU A 183 -7.22 20.35 -5.13
C LEU A 183 -7.55 20.69 -6.59
N ALA A 184 -8.77 21.17 -6.87
CA ALA A 184 -9.25 21.54 -8.21
C ALA A 184 -8.95 20.47 -9.29
N ARG A 185 -9.02 19.18 -8.95
CA ARG A 185 -8.68 18.12 -9.90
C ARG A 185 -9.78 18.02 -10.95
N ASP A 186 -9.44 18.30 -12.22
CA ASP A 186 -10.31 17.98 -13.34
C ASP A 186 -10.50 16.45 -13.38
N LYS A 187 -11.75 16.00 -13.56
CA LYS A 187 -12.11 14.60 -13.73
C LYS A 187 -11.38 13.95 -14.91
N GLN A 188 -10.89 14.75 -15.85
CA GLN A 188 -10.12 14.30 -17.02
C GLN A 188 -8.61 14.24 -16.77
N THR A 189 -8.14 14.41 -15.54
CA THR A 189 -6.70 14.34 -15.21
C THR A 189 -6.23 12.89 -15.11
N PRO A 190 -5.09 12.50 -15.72
CA PRO A 190 -4.51 11.17 -15.52
C PRO A 190 -4.12 10.94 -14.05
N ILE A 191 -4.33 9.70 -13.60
CA ILE A 191 -3.94 9.21 -12.28
C ILE A 191 -2.94 8.08 -12.49
N ALA A 192 -1.77 8.19 -11.88
CA ALA A 192 -0.82 7.09 -11.82
C ALA A 192 -1.41 5.93 -10.99
N ASP A 193 -1.41 4.71 -11.52
CA ASP A 193 -2.01 3.55 -10.85
C ASP A 193 -0.98 2.49 -10.47
N VAL A 194 -0.87 2.24 -9.16
CA VAL A 194 0.01 1.21 -8.58
C VAL A 194 -0.71 -0.11 -8.32
N THR A 195 -1.98 -0.22 -8.67
CA THR A 195 -2.83 -1.36 -8.31
C THR A 195 -3.01 -2.36 -9.47
N THR A 196 -2.66 -1.93 -10.68
CA THR A 196 -2.92 -2.61 -11.94
C THR A 196 -1.64 -2.65 -12.77
N LEU A 197 -1.41 -3.77 -13.44
CA LEU A 197 -0.38 -3.92 -14.45
C LEU A 197 -0.99 -4.68 -15.62
N ASN A 198 -0.77 -4.21 -16.85
CA ASN A 198 -1.32 -4.83 -18.06
C ASN A 198 -2.82 -5.17 -17.95
N GLY A 199 -3.63 -4.27 -17.40
CA GLY A 199 -5.09 -4.45 -17.28
C GLY A 199 -5.55 -5.47 -16.22
N ARG A 200 -4.65 -6.14 -15.47
CA ARG A 200 -5.02 -7.04 -14.35
C ARG A 200 -4.61 -6.44 -13.01
N ARG A 201 -5.31 -6.85 -11.94
CA ARG A 201 -4.93 -6.46 -10.57
C ARG A 201 -3.59 -7.10 -10.22
N ILE A 202 -2.65 -6.29 -9.72
CA ILE A 202 -1.36 -6.80 -9.25
C ILE A 202 -1.58 -7.73 -8.05
N TYR A 203 -0.93 -8.89 -8.07
CA TYR A 203 -0.75 -9.77 -6.93
C TYR A 203 0.74 -9.87 -6.58
N PHE A 204 1.05 -9.82 -5.29
CA PHE A 204 2.39 -10.15 -4.82
C PHE A 204 2.35 -10.68 -3.39
N GLU A 205 3.36 -11.46 -3.03
CA GLU A 205 3.41 -12.16 -1.75
C GLU A 205 4.73 -11.89 -1.02
N THR A 206 4.64 -11.67 0.29
CA THR A 206 5.80 -11.48 1.17
C THR A 206 5.70 -12.39 2.39
N VAL A 207 6.76 -13.13 2.67
CA VAL A 207 6.88 -13.98 3.86
C VAL A 207 7.87 -13.37 4.85
N GLY A 208 7.39 -13.04 6.06
CA GLY A 208 8.20 -12.59 7.18
C GLY A 208 8.96 -13.75 7.86
N PRO A 209 10.12 -13.48 8.46
CA PRO A 209 10.96 -14.50 9.11
C PRO A 209 10.42 -15.00 10.45
N GLU A 210 9.40 -14.35 11.02
CA GLU A 210 8.87 -14.67 12.34
C GLU A 210 8.43 -16.13 12.41
N GLY A 211 9.00 -16.88 13.35
CA GLY A 211 8.75 -18.31 13.51
C GLY A 211 9.55 -19.23 12.57
N TRP A 212 10.57 -18.73 11.88
CA TRP A 212 11.46 -19.53 11.01
C TRP A 212 12.03 -20.76 11.73
N LEU A 213 12.62 -20.54 12.91
CA LEU A 213 13.20 -21.57 13.77
C LEU A 213 12.22 -22.10 14.83
N ALA A 214 10.94 -21.67 14.80
CA ALA A 214 9.98 -22.12 15.79
C ALA A 214 9.50 -23.55 15.48
N PRO A 215 9.58 -24.49 16.44
CA PRO A 215 9.08 -25.85 16.24
C PRO A 215 7.56 -25.83 16.10
N ALA A 216 7.05 -26.62 15.18
CA ALA A 216 5.62 -26.91 15.11
C ALA A 216 5.21 -27.86 16.24
N PRO A 217 3.95 -27.83 16.69
CA PRO A 217 3.45 -28.81 17.64
C PRO A 217 3.62 -30.23 17.07
N ALA A 218 4.32 -31.10 17.80
CA ALA A 218 4.45 -32.51 17.43
C ALA A 218 3.05 -33.16 17.40
N ARG A 219 2.76 -33.97 16.37
CA ARG A 219 1.44 -34.61 16.24
C ARG A 219 1.35 -35.89 17.05
N THR A 220 2.50 -36.50 17.33
CA THR A 220 2.66 -37.70 18.15
C THR A 220 3.91 -37.54 19.04
N PHE A 221 3.94 -38.26 20.17
CA PHE A 221 5.01 -38.11 21.18
C PHE A 221 6.42 -38.44 20.66
N ASP A 222 6.56 -39.22 19.59
CA ASP A 222 7.85 -39.65 19.02
C ASP A 222 8.22 -38.92 17.70
N GLU A 223 7.45 -37.91 17.30
CA GLU A 223 7.73 -37.13 16.09
C GLU A 223 8.66 -35.96 16.41
N GLU A 224 9.83 -35.90 15.76
CA GLU A 224 10.65 -34.69 15.81
C GLU A 224 9.88 -33.50 15.23
N PRO A 225 9.69 -32.41 16.00
CA PRO A 225 8.89 -31.29 15.55
C PRO A 225 9.60 -30.54 14.41
N ARG A 226 8.97 -30.53 13.24
CA ARG A 226 9.43 -29.74 12.09
C ARG A 226 9.46 -28.25 12.44
N LEU A 227 10.48 -27.55 11.95
CA LEU A 227 10.57 -26.10 12.10
C LEU A 227 9.58 -25.37 11.19
N GLY A 228 9.26 -24.12 11.53
CA GLY A 228 8.40 -23.25 10.73
C GLY A 228 8.85 -23.15 9.28
N ALA A 229 10.16 -23.02 9.04
CA ALA A 229 10.74 -22.99 7.70
C ALA A 229 10.43 -24.26 6.87
N GLU A 230 10.45 -25.44 7.49
CA GLU A 230 10.16 -26.72 6.83
C GLU A 230 8.67 -26.81 6.45
N ASN A 231 7.78 -26.44 7.37
CA ASN A 231 6.34 -26.44 7.11
C ASN A 231 5.95 -25.39 6.08
N LEU A 232 6.54 -24.19 6.14
CA LEU A 232 6.36 -23.12 5.16
C LEU A 232 6.67 -23.62 3.75
N ALA A 233 7.86 -24.21 3.56
CA ALA A 233 8.29 -24.76 2.28
C ALA A 233 7.29 -25.79 1.73
N ALA A 234 6.96 -26.79 2.56
CA ALA A 234 6.16 -27.94 2.14
C ALA A 234 4.69 -27.60 1.87
N THR A 235 4.13 -26.56 2.50
CA THR A 235 2.68 -26.32 2.48
C THR A 235 2.25 -25.04 1.77
N LEU A 236 3.06 -23.97 1.80
CA LEU A 236 2.66 -22.65 1.29
C LEU A 236 3.51 -22.15 0.13
N ILE A 237 4.71 -22.71 -0.09
CA ILE A 237 5.61 -22.29 -1.18
C ILE A 237 5.65 -23.31 -2.33
N MET A 238 6.11 -24.54 -2.06
CA MET A 238 6.29 -25.55 -3.11
C MET A 238 4.98 -25.96 -3.81
N PRO A 239 3.81 -26.04 -3.13
CA PRO A 239 2.55 -26.35 -3.79
C PRO A 239 2.00 -25.25 -4.70
N PHE A 240 2.58 -24.04 -4.66
CA PHE A 240 2.10 -22.87 -5.41
C PHE A 240 3.20 -22.31 -6.33
N PRO A 241 3.70 -23.08 -7.32
CA PRO A 241 4.78 -22.63 -8.20
C PRO A 241 4.38 -21.45 -9.12
N ASP A 242 3.07 -21.25 -9.28
CA ASP A 242 2.47 -20.20 -10.13
C ASP A 242 2.33 -18.85 -9.41
N LEU A 243 2.67 -18.78 -8.12
CA LEU A 243 2.60 -17.55 -7.34
C LEU A 243 4.02 -17.15 -6.90
N PRO A 244 4.60 -16.09 -7.47
CA PRO A 244 5.87 -15.56 -7.03
C PRO A 244 5.77 -15.06 -5.58
N VAL A 245 6.73 -15.46 -4.75
CA VAL A 245 6.78 -15.11 -3.33
C VAL A 245 8.14 -14.54 -2.96
N THR A 246 8.16 -13.46 -2.18
CA THR A 246 9.39 -12.88 -1.64
C THR A 246 9.56 -13.34 -0.20
N VAL A 247 10.63 -14.08 0.10
CA VAL A 247 10.83 -14.72 1.41
C VAL A 247 11.94 -14.02 2.17
N SER A 248 11.59 -13.48 3.34
CA SER A 248 12.53 -12.83 4.25
C SER A 248 13.12 -13.81 5.25
N VAL A 249 14.42 -13.68 5.50
CA VAL A 249 15.14 -14.41 6.55
C VAL A 249 15.91 -13.44 7.44
N VAL A 250 16.00 -13.76 8.73
CA VAL A 250 16.89 -13.05 9.66
C VAL A 250 18.24 -13.74 9.58
N THR A 251 19.33 -13.00 9.37
CA THR A 251 20.65 -13.66 9.20
C THR A 251 21.13 -14.33 10.49
N GLY A 252 20.68 -13.85 11.66
CA GLY A 252 20.85 -14.53 12.94
C GLY A 252 20.22 -15.92 13.02
N ASP A 253 19.10 -16.16 12.30
CA ASP A 253 18.48 -17.50 12.22
C ASP A 253 19.31 -18.50 11.38
N LEU A 254 20.36 -18.02 10.70
CA LEU A 254 21.23 -18.81 9.82
C LEU A 254 22.64 -18.99 10.41
N ASP A 255 22.89 -18.43 11.60
CA ASP A 255 24.16 -18.41 12.31
C ASP A 255 24.03 -19.20 13.62
N GLU A 256 24.78 -20.30 13.75
CA GLU A 256 24.72 -21.16 14.94
C GLU A 256 25.14 -20.46 16.23
N THR A 257 25.97 -19.41 16.14
CA THR A 257 26.41 -18.64 17.31
C THR A 257 25.30 -17.73 17.84
N ILE A 258 24.26 -17.48 17.04
CA ILE A 258 23.15 -16.56 17.35
C ILE A 258 21.84 -17.34 17.51
N GLY A 259 21.44 -18.08 16.48
CA GLY A 259 20.21 -18.87 16.42
C GLY A 259 20.32 -20.27 17.01
N GLY A 260 21.49 -20.65 17.54
CA GLY A 260 21.73 -21.97 18.15
C GLY A 260 21.73 -23.11 17.14
N LYS A 261 21.60 -24.35 17.62
CA LYS A 261 21.73 -25.58 16.80
C LYS A 261 20.71 -25.65 15.65
N SER A 262 19.51 -25.11 15.84
CA SER A 262 18.46 -25.08 14.82
C SER A 262 18.82 -24.22 13.61
N ALA A 263 19.79 -23.30 13.74
CA ALA A 263 20.24 -22.45 12.63
C ALA A 263 20.81 -23.27 11.46
N GLN A 264 21.35 -24.47 11.70
CA GLN A 264 21.78 -25.37 10.62
C GLN A 264 20.61 -25.79 9.72
N ILE A 265 19.48 -26.15 10.33
CA ILE A 265 18.25 -26.48 9.60
C ILE A 265 17.71 -25.22 8.93
N GLY A 266 17.64 -24.11 9.66
CA GLY A 266 17.21 -22.81 9.14
C GLY A 266 17.97 -22.38 7.89
N ARG A 267 19.30 -22.50 7.88
CA ARG A 267 20.17 -22.20 6.74
C ARG A 267 19.94 -23.13 5.55
N ARG A 268 19.83 -24.43 5.79
CA ARG A 268 19.52 -25.40 4.73
C ARG A 268 18.17 -25.10 4.07
N MET A 269 17.15 -24.78 4.88
CA MET A 269 15.84 -24.40 4.39
C MET A 269 15.87 -23.08 3.62
N ALA A 270 16.62 -22.08 4.08
CA ALA A 270 16.77 -20.82 3.37
C ALA A 270 17.33 -21.04 1.96
N VAL A 271 18.42 -21.81 1.82
CA VAL A 271 18.98 -22.15 0.50
C VAL A 271 17.97 -22.92 -0.35
N SER A 272 17.29 -23.93 0.22
CA SER A 272 16.33 -24.75 -0.51
C SER A 272 15.13 -23.94 -1.02
N ILE A 273 14.60 -23.01 -0.23
CA ILE A 273 13.45 -22.18 -0.60
C ILE A 273 13.89 -21.10 -1.58
N LEU A 274 14.98 -20.39 -1.28
CA LEU A 274 15.41 -19.24 -2.05
C LEU A 274 16.00 -19.61 -3.42
N THR A 275 16.31 -20.88 -3.69
CA THR A 275 16.75 -21.35 -5.01
C THR A 275 15.59 -21.67 -5.96
N LEU A 276 14.36 -21.80 -5.47
CA LEU A 276 13.18 -22.07 -6.30
C LEU A 276 12.93 -20.94 -7.33
N PRO A 277 12.46 -21.23 -8.56
CA PRO A 277 12.25 -20.19 -9.58
C PRO A 277 11.26 -19.10 -9.17
N GLN A 278 10.19 -19.46 -8.44
CA GLN A 278 9.12 -18.57 -8.01
C GLN A 278 9.41 -17.83 -6.70
N THR A 279 10.61 -17.95 -6.13
CA THR A 279 10.94 -17.20 -4.90
C THR A 279 11.79 -15.98 -5.22
N ALA A 280 11.75 -14.95 -4.40
CA ALA A 280 12.71 -13.85 -4.38
C ALA A 280 13.30 -13.71 -2.98
N VAL A 281 14.55 -13.24 -2.92
CA VAL A 281 15.28 -13.12 -1.66
C VAL A 281 14.95 -11.82 -0.93
N ALA A 282 14.70 -11.94 0.37
CA ALA A 282 14.59 -10.81 1.27
C ALA A 282 15.29 -11.05 2.60
N THR A 283 15.49 -9.99 3.36
CA THR A 283 15.95 -10.06 4.75
C THR A 283 15.23 -9.03 5.62
N SER A 284 15.05 -9.35 6.90
CA SER A 284 14.60 -8.41 7.94
C SER A 284 15.72 -8.08 8.91
N GLY A 285 16.95 -8.08 8.37
CA GLY A 285 18.17 -7.76 9.08
C GLY A 285 18.80 -8.94 9.79
N ARG A 286 19.64 -8.62 10.76
CA ARG A 286 20.44 -9.58 11.54
C ARG A 286 19.72 -10.05 12.79
N SER A 287 18.94 -9.18 13.41
CA SER A 287 18.43 -9.38 14.76
C SER A 287 16.92 -9.28 14.89
N LEU A 288 16.18 -9.08 13.80
CA LEU A 288 14.73 -8.88 13.77
C LEU A 288 14.27 -7.76 14.71
N VAL A 289 14.47 -6.52 14.27
CA VAL A 289 14.10 -5.33 15.03
C VAL A 289 12.58 -5.22 15.14
N ARG A 290 12.08 -5.05 16.37
CA ARG A 290 10.64 -4.88 16.70
C ARG A 290 10.25 -3.40 16.81
N HIS A 291 11.17 -2.55 17.23
CA HIS A 291 10.93 -1.12 17.48
C HIS A 291 12.01 -0.25 16.83
N TRP A 292 11.90 -0.03 15.52
CA TRP A 292 12.85 0.80 14.78
C TRP A 292 12.86 2.26 15.25
N ALA A 293 11.69 2.80 15.62
CA ALA A 293 11.59 4.18 16.10
C ALA A 293 12.32 4.41 17.44
N ALA A 294 12.44 3.36 18.26
CA ALA A 294 13.11 3.42 19.55
C ALA A 294 14.63 3.23 19.41
N ILE A 295 15.05 2.24 18.59
CA ILE A 295 16.46 1.90 18.42
C ILE A 295 17.25 2.99 17.66
N SER A 296 16.55 3.79 16.86
CA SER A 296 17.14 4.87 16.08
C SER A 296 17.44 6.15 16.89
N LYS A 297 17.00 6.22 18.16
CA LYS A 297 17.31 7.36 19.02
C LYS A 297 18.70 7.16 19.65
N PRO A 298 19.55 8.20 19.76
CA PRO A 298 20.79 8.08 20.53
C PRO A 298 20.43 7.60 21.95
N PRO A 299 21.25 6.73 22.57
CA PRO A 299 20.95 6.17 23.86
C PRO A 299 20.72 7.31 24.85
N GLN A 300 19.47 7.48 25.30
CA GLN A 300 19.20 8.34 26.43
C GLN A 300 19.97 7.75 27.60
N THR A 301 20.84 8.55 28.22
CA THR A 301 21.59 8.19 29.41
C THR A 301 20.64 7.91 30.57
N ALA A 302 20.11 6.69 30.59
CA ALA A 302 19.56 5.93 31.71
C ALA A 302 18.96 4.66 31.08
N ALA A 303 19.72 3.57 31.08
CA ALA A 303 19.15 2.24 30.99
C ALA A 303 18.26 2.02 32.22
N THR A 304 17.04 2.56 32.17
CA THR A 304 15.96 2.02 32.98
C THR A 304 15.57 0.76 32.25
N PRO A 305 15.74 -0.45 32.83
CA PRO A 305 15.25 -1.65 32.19
C PRO A 305 13.78 -1.42 31.85
N PHE A 306 13.37 -1.74 30.63
CA PHE A 306 11.95 -1.80 30.27
C PHE A 306 11.28 -2.70 31.32
N VAL A 307 10.61 -2.07 32.27
CA VAL A 307 9.80 -2.74 33.26
C VAL A 307 8.74 -3.43 32.42
N LYS A 308 8.81 -4.77 32.36
CA LYS A 308 7.69 -5.62 31.93
C LYS A 308 6.44 -4.97 32.48
N ASP A 309 5.50 -4.61 31.62
CA ASP A 309 4.20 -4.06 32.00
C ASP A 309 3.72 -4.77 33.27
N THR A 310 3.91 -4.09 34.41
CA THR A 310 3.24 -4.45 35.62
C THR A 310 1.81 -4.10 35.31
N VAL A 311 1.06 -5.10 34.88
CA VAL A 311 -0.39 -5.12 34.97
C VAL A 311 -0.72 -4.51 36.32
N SER A 312 -1.37 -3.36 36.31
CA SER A 312 -1.95 -2.77 37.51
C SER A 312 -3.08 -3.71 37.93
N LEU A 313 -2.71 -4.74 38.69
CA LEU A 313 -3.62 -5.70 39.30
C LEU A 313 -4.02 -5.13 40.66
N ASP A 314 -5.09 -4.36 40.67
CA ASP A 314 -5.84 -4.14 41.89
C ASP A 314 -6.44 -5.48 42.36
N GLN A 315 -5.99 -5.94 43.54
CA GLN A 315 -6.51 -7.02 44.41
C GLN A 315 -6.38 -8.52 43.95
N PRO A 316 -6.74 -9.52 44.79
CA PRO A 316 -5.93 -10.19 45.82
C PRO A 316 -5.43 -11.59 45.39
N ASN A 317 -4.83 -11.74 44.20
CA ASN A 317 -4.40 -13.05 43.65
C ASN A 317 -2.89 -13.36 43.70
N ARG A 318 -2.15 -12.72 44.61
CA ARG A 318 -0.68 -12.92 44.75
C ARG A 318 -0.27 -14.35 45.10
N LEU A 319 -1.06 -15.09 45.87
CA LEU A 319 -0.71 -16.47 46.26
C LEU A 319 -0.83 -17.46 45.09
N LEU A 320 -1.87 -17.34 44.27
CA LEU A 320 -2.09 -18.21 43.11
C LEU A 320 -1.04 -18.01 42.01
N ALA A 321 -0.60 -16.78 41.79
CA ALA A 321 0.45 -16.47 40.80
C ALA A 321 1.85 -16.95 41.22
N VAL A 322 2.12 -17.07 42.52
CA VAL A 322 3.37 -17.61 43.06
C VAL A 322 3.34 -19.14 43.10
N LEU A 323 2.22 -19.74 43.51
CA LEU A 323 2.00 -21.19 43.43
C LEU A 323 2.06 -21.70 41.99
N GLY A 324 1.46 -21.00 41.03
CA GLY A 324 1.52 -21.35 39.61
C GLY A 324 2.93 -21.26 39.01
N ARG A 325 3.77 -20.34 39.50
CA ARG A 325 5.18 -20.25 39.10
C ARG A 325 6.02 -21.40 39.67
N ASN A 326 5.82 -21.73 40.93
CA ASN A 326 6.56 -22.81 41.59
C ASN A 326 6.15 -24.20 41.06
N LEU A 327 4.87 -24.39 40.71
CA LEU A 327 4.39 -25.60 40.05
C LEU A 327 4.96 -25.75 38.62
N ARG A 328 5.06 -24.67 37.83
CA ARG A 328 5.70 -24.72 36.49
C ARG A 328 7.18 -25.08 36.55
N GLN A 329 7.91 -24.63 37.57
CA GLN A 329 9.31 -25.00 37.75
C GLN A 329 9.50 -26.44 38.24
N ALA A 330 8.52 -27.01 38.94
CA ALA A 330 8.54 -28.40 39.38
C ALA A 330 8.24 -29.43 38.25
N PHE A 331 7.72 -28.97 37.10
CA PHE A 331 7.40 -29.80 35.92
C PHE A 331 8.16 -29.34 34.66
N ALA A 332 9.39 -28.83 34.81
CA ALA A 332 10.21 -28.46 33.67
C ALA A 332 10.43 -29.66 32.74
N ASP A 333 9.89 -29.56 31.52
CA ASP A 333 10.09 -30.50 30.43
C ASP A 333 11.58 -30.50 30.03
N PRO A 334 12.29 -31.64 30.08
CA PRO A 334 13.69 -31.72 29.66
C PRO A 334 13.90 -31.46 28.15
N TYR A 335 12.81 -31.32 27.38
CA TYR A 335 12.81 -30.93 25.96
C TYR A 335 12.33 -29.51 25.70
N ALA A 336 12.15 -28.68 26.73
CA ALA A 336 11.95 -27.25 26.52
C ALA A 336 13.16 -26.71 25.72
N PRO A 337 12.98 -26.19 24.48
CA PRO A 337 14.06 -25.51 23.81
C PRO A 337 14.52 -24.39 24.75
N ASP A 338 15.84 -24.22 24.90
CA ASP A 338 16.40 -23.07 25.58
C ASP A 338 15.67 -21.83 25.04
N GLU A 339 14.77 -21.23 25.83
CA GLU A 339 14.18 -19.96 25.46
C GLU A 339 15.37 -19.06 25.17
N PRO A 340 15.51 -18.51 23.96
CA PRO A 340 16.66 -17.68 23.67
C PRO A 340 16.63 -16.54 24.70
N GLN A 341 17.59 -16.57 25.63
CA GLN A 341 17.84 -15.54 26.64
C GLN A 341 18.32 -14.23 25.98
N LEU A 342 17.95 -13.97 24.73
CA LEU A 342 18.62 -13.08 23.78
C LEU A 342 17.82 -11.84 23.40
N SER A 343 16.55 -11.71 23.77
CA SER A 343 15.76 -10.52 23.44
C SER A 343 16.05 -9.37 24.40
N ASP A 344 16.47 -8.21 23.88
CA ASP A 344 16.61 -6.97 24.65
C ASP A 344 15.29 -6.17 24.77
N GLY A 345 14.21 -6.68 24.16
CA GLY A 345 12.89 -6.03 24.09
C GLY A 345 12.69 -5.18 22.84
N LEU A 346 13.78 -4.72 22.21
CA LEU A 346 13.77 -3.97 20.96
C LEU A 346 13.95 -4.87 19.73
N ARG A 347 14.61 -6.02 19.87
CA ARG A 347 14.87 -6.98 18.79
C ARG A 347 14.98 -8.43 19.31
N GLN A 348 14.89 -9.41 18.41
CA GLN A 348 15.01 -10.84 18.75
C GLN A 348 16.39 -11.21 19.29
N TYR A 349 17.46 -10.69 18.68
CA TYR A 349 18.85 -10.95 19.07
C TYR A 349 19.56 -9.67 19.53
N GLY A 350 19.52 -9.40 20.83
CA GLY A 350 19.96 -8.17 21.49
C GLY A 350 21.24 -8.24 22.32
N GLN A 351 22.03 -9.30 22.23
CA GLN A 351 23.23 -9.48 23.06
C GLN A 351 24.38 -8.53 22.65
N ASP A 352 24.55 -8.31 21.35
CA ASP A 352 25.55 -7.37 20.83
C ASP A 352 25.00 -5.94 20.83
N PRO A 353 25.83 -4.89 20.67
CA PRO A 353 25.34 -3.56 20.35
C PRO A 353 24.61 -3.52 18.99
N PHE A 354 23.64 -2.60 18.84
CA PHE A 354 23.02 -2.36 17.55
C PHE A 354 23.98 -1.63 16.61
N VAL A 355 24.15 -2.14 15.39
CA VAL A 355 24.97 -1.54 14.35
C VAL A 355 24.18 -1.50 13.05
N THR A 356 23.87 -0.29 12.57
CA THR A 356 23.03 -0.08 11.37
C THR A 356 23.57 -0.84 10.15
N GLY A 357 24.88 -0.82 9.90
CA GLY A 357 25.50 -1.55 8.77
C GLY A 357 25.31 -3.07 8.84
N ALA A 358 25.49 -3.65 10.03
CA ALA A 358 25.32 -5.09 10.26
C ALA A 358 23.84 -5.51 10.11
N GLU A 359 22.91 -4.67 10.56
CA GLU A 359 21.48 -4.93 10.45
C GLU A 359 20.94 -4.72 9.02
N THR A 360 21.63 -3.94 8.18
CA THR A 360 21.16 -3.57 6.84
C THR A 360 22.05 -4.16 5.73
N ALA A 361 23.10 -3.45 5.33
CA ALA A 361 23.94 -3.78 4.18
C ALA A 361 24.57 -5.18 4.29
N ASP A 362 25.13 -5.54 5.45
CA ASP A 362 25.77 -6.84 5.64
C ASP A 362 24.75 -7.99 5.62
N ALA A 363 23.55 -7.75 6.17
CA ALA A 363 22.47 -8.72 6.13
C ALA A 363 21.97 -8.97 4.69
N ILE A 364 21.85 -7.90 3.91
CA ILE A 364 21.50 -7.97 2.47
C ILE A 364 22.56 -8.78 1.72
N GLU A 365 23.85 -8.49 1.93
CA GLU A 365 24.92 -9.21 1.25
C GLU A 365 24.94 -10.69 1.66
N THR A 366 24.75 -10.98 2.95
CA THR A 366 24.65 -12.36 3.45
C THR A 366 23.60 -13.16 2.69
N VAL A 367 22.38 -12.64 2.53
CA VAL A 367 21.32 -13.38 1.82
C VAL A 367 21.56 -13.47 0.31
N ARG A 368 22.23 -12.49 -0.32
CA ARG A 368 22.64 -12.57 -1.73
C ARG A 368 23.63 -13.70 -1.97
N THR A 369 24.60 -13.87 -1.07
CA THR A 369 25.60 -14.94 -1.18
C THR A 369 25.01 -16.35 -1.07
N LEU A 370 23.83 -16.52 -0.45
CA LEU A 370 23.13 -17.80 -0.38
C LEU A 370 22.58 -18.23 -1.76
N VAL A 371 22.30 -17.27 -2.65
CA VAL A 371 21.67 -17.51 -3.96
C VAL A 371 22.32 -16.68 -5.08
N PRO A 372 23.62 -16.90 -5.38
CA PRO A 372 24.39 -16.03 -6.27
C PRO A 372 23.88 -15.98 -7.73
N ASN A 373 23.14 -17.02 -8.16
CA ASN A 373 22.57 -17.11 -9.50
C ASN A 373 21.19 -16.46 -9.63
N LYS A 374 20.73 -15.75 -8.60
CA LYS A 374 19.42 -15.11 -8.58
C LYS A 374 19.55 -13.63 -8.92
N HIS A 375 18.97 -13.23 -10.05
CA HIS A 375 19.08 -11.87 -10.60
C HIS A 375 17.89 -10.97 -10.27
N VAL A 376 17.14 -11.28 -9.22
CA VAL A 376 16.04 -10.43 -8.72
C VAL A 376 16.61 -9.46 -7.69
N ARG A 377 16.23 -8.18 -7.75
CA ARG A 377 16.61 -7.15 -6.76
C ARG A 377 16.23 -7.66 -5.35
N PRO A 378 17.18 -7.74 -4.40
CA PRO A 378 16.89 -8.19 -3.05
C PRO A 378 15.96 -7.20 -2.35
N LEU A 379 15.13 -7.68 -1.43
CA LEU A 379 14.23 -6.85 -0.64
C LEU A 379 14.69 -6.79 0.83
N PHE A 380 14.70 -5.62 1.42
CA PHE A 380 14.73 -5.45 2.87
C PHE A 380 13.30 -5.28 3.37
N LEU A 381 12.84 -6.24 4.19
CA LEU A 381 11.51 -6.25 4.76
C LEU A 381 11.56 -5.68 6.18
N TRP A 382 11.07 -4.46 6.37
CA TRP A 382 11.02 -3.80 7.67
C TRP A 382 10.13 -4.57 8.65
N SER A 383 10.75 -5.17 9.67
CA SER A 383 10.05 -5.88 10.74
C SER A 383 9.50 -4.93 11.80
N GLY A 384 8.62 -5.44 12.68
CA GLY A 384 8.14 -4.69 13.84
C GLY A 384 7.25 -3.50 13.49
N ASP A 385 7.51 -2.36 14.14
CA ASP A 385 6.80 -1.10 13.86
C ASP A 385 7.04 -0.55 12.46
N GLY A 386 8.09 -1.02 11.76
CA GLY A 386 8.46 -0.55 10.43
C GLY A 386 8.67 0.95 10.37
N ARG A 387 9.32 1.56 11.37
CA ARG A 387 9.62 3.01 11.40
C ARG A 387 11.14 3.28 11.45
N PRO A 388 11.89 2.91 10.41
CA PRO A 388 13.35 3.08 10.36
C PRO A 388 13.76 4.54 10.25
N ALA A 389 14.89 4.90 10.88
CA ALA A 389 15.52 6.19 10.65
C ALA A 389 16.16 6.28 9.25
N GLN A 390 16.47 7.53 8.87
CA GLN A 390 16.99 7.88 7.55
C GLN A 390 18.30 7.18 7.20
N ASP A 391 19.18 6.98 8.17
CA ASP A 391 20.46 6.30 8.00
C ASP A 391 20.28 4.83 7.63
N ALA A 392 19.36 4.12 8.31
CA ALA A 392 18.99 2.74 7.98
C ALA A 392 18.35 2.64 6.59
N GLN A 393 17.43 3.55 6.26
CA GLN A 393 16.82 3.61 4.92
C GLN A 393 17.88 3.86 3.83
N ALA A 394 18.81 4.79 4.08
CA ALA A 394 19.89 5.10 3.17
C ALA A 394 20.85 3.91 2.98
N ALA A 395 21.20 3.19 4.05
CA ALA A 395 22.07 2.03 4.00
C ALA A 395 21.47 0.89 3.16
N VAL A 396 20.17 0.60 3.33
CA VAL A 396 19.44 -0.38 2.50
C VAL A 396 19.47 0.01 1.02
N ARG A 397 19.20 1.30 0.72
CA ARG A 397 19.21 1.82 -0.66
C ARG A 397 20.61 1.72 -1.28
N GLN A 398 21.65 2.10 -0.55
CA GLN A 398 23.05 2.05 -1.00
C GLN A 398 23.52 0.61 -1.25
N ALA A 399 22.99 -0.37 -0.51
CA ALA A 399 23.22 -1.80 -0.76
C ALA A 399 22.49 -2.35 -2.01
N GLY A 400 21.71 -1.51 -2.71
CA GLY A 400 20.98 -1.88 -3.93
C GLY A 400 19.70 -2.68 -3.69
N ALA A 401 19.22 -2.76 -2.44
CA ALA A 401 17.98 -3.44 -2.13
C ALA A 401 16.76 -2.53 -2.33
N ALA A 402 15.60 -3.15 -2.58
CA ALA A 402 14.30 -2.51 -2.43
C ALA A 402 13.93 -2.53 -0.94
N ALA A 403 13.23 -1.50 -0.44
CA ALA A 403 12.81 -1.44 0.96
C ALA A 403 11.28 -1.46 1.04
N PHE A 404 10.72 -2.32 1.89
CA PHE A 404 9.28 -2.54 1.97
C PHE A 404 8.86 -2.91 3.38
N GLY A 405 7.71 -2.43 3.82
CA GLY A 405 7.12 -2.78 5.12
C GLY A 405 6.81 -1.56 5.99
N GLY A 406 6.02 -1.80 7.04
CA GLY A 406 5.31 -0.75 7.78
C GLY A 406 3.95 -0.42 7.15
N GLY A 407 3.24 0.56 7.70
CA GLY A 407 1.87 0.89 7.30
C GLY A 407 0.82 0.12 8.09
N ILE A 408 -0.31 -0.22 7.46
CA ILE A 408 -1.51 -0.77 8.13
C ILE A 408 -1.16 -1.93 9.06
N THR A 409 -1.53 -1.79 10.33
CA THR A 409 -1.29 -2.83 11.32
C THR A 409 -2.52 -3.67 11.63
N LYS A 410 -3.75 -3.30 11.24
CA LYS A 410 -4.93 -4.07 11.68
C LYS A 410 -5.98 -4.36 10.59
N VAL A 411 -6.50 -5.57 10.61
CA VAL A 411 -7.71 -6.09 9.98
C VAL A 411 -8.78 -6.06 11.06
N GLY A 412 -9.68 -5.09 10.97
CA GLY A 412 -10.88 -5.04 11.81
C GLY A 412 -11.93 -6.07 11.40
N ALA A 413 -12.90 -6.32 12.28
CA ALA A 413 -14.10 -7.10 11.95
C ALA A 413 -14.99 -6.39 10.91
N SER A 414 -14.88 -5.06 10.85
CA SER A 414 -15.46 -4.18 9.85
C SER A 414 -14.36 -3.55 9.00
N LEU A 415 -14.70 -3.21 7.77
CA LEU A 415 -13.76 -2.66 6.80
C LEU A 415 -14.10 -1.19 6.58
N SER A 416 -13.13 -0.33 6.89
CA SER A 416 -13.14 1.09 6.56
C SER A 416 -11.91 1.43 5.73
N MET A 417 -12.08 2.36 4.80
CA MET A 417 -11.02 3.00 4.04
C MET A 417 -10.06 3.79 4.92
N SER A 418 -10.48 4.20 6.13
CA SER A 418 -9.59 4.85 7.12
C SER A 418 -8.50 3.90 7.63
N ALA A 419 -8.74 2.59 7.56
CA ALA A 419 -7.77 1.57 7.92
C ALA A 419 -6.73 1.32 6.82
N LEU A 420 -6.82 2.00 5.67
CA LEU A 420 -5.86 1.87 4.58
C LEU A 420 -4.71 2.88 4.74
N SER A 421 -3.46 2.40 4.73
CA SER A 421 -2.29 3.26 4.74
C SER A 421 -2.08 3.91 3.37
N SER A 422 -1.24 4.93 3.31
CA SER A 422 -0.65 5.36 2.04
C SER A 422 0.16 4.23 1.38
N PHE A 423 0.49 4.39 0.10
CA PHE A 423 1.41 3.46 -0.59
C PHE A 423 2.87 3.65 -0.15
N PHE A 424 3.23 4.88 0.17
CA PHE A 424 4.54 5.23 0.67
C PHE A 424 4.47 6.45 1.59
N LEU A 425 5.52 6.64 2.38
CA LEU A 425 5.87 7.93 2.96
C LEU A 425 7.22 8.39 2.43
N SER A 426 7.38 9.71 2.32
CA SER A 426 8.66 10.33 1.99
C SER A 426 8.92 11.51 2.91
N ASP A 427 10.18 11.69 3.26
CA ASP A 427 10.72 12.84 3.98
C ASP A 427 11.48 13.80 3.03
N GLY A 428 11.37 13.58 1.72
CA GLY A 428 12.09 14.33 0.68
C GLY A 428 13.45 13.75 0.29
N GLN A 429 14.05 12.87 1.09
CA GLN A 429 15.34 12.22 0.77
C GLN A 429 15.21 10.72 0.53
N GLN A 430 14.33 10.07 1.29
CA GLN A 430 14.05 8.66 1.22
C GLN A 430 12.56 8.42 0.94
N ILE A 431 12.28 7.23 0.43
CA ILE A 431 10.93 6.72 0.24
C ILE A 431 10.84 5.40 0.99
N GLN A 432 9.86 5.33 1.89
CA GLN A 432 9.48 4.09 2.53
C GLN A 432 8.19 3.58 1.91
N VAL A 433 8.27 2.46 1.20
CA VAL A 433 7.09 1.78 0.64
C VAL A 433 6.43 0.93 1.72
N TYR A 434 5.13 1.13 1.92
CA TYR A 434 4.33 0.42 2.90
C TYR A 434 3.68 -0.83 2.35
N HIS A 435 3.28 -1.70 3.29
CA HIS A 435 2.34 -2.77 2.97
C HIS A 435 1.07 -2.18 2.33
N ALA A 436 0.69 -2.76 1.20
CA ALA A 436 -0.57 -2.44 0.53
C ALA A 436 -1.79 -2.96 1.30
N LEU A 437 -1.68 -4.14 1.92
CA LEU A 437 -2.69 -4.76 2.76
C LEU A 437 -2.04 -5.35 4.03
N PRO A 438 -2.78 -5.42 5.16
CA PRO A 438 -2.27 -5.99 6.40
C PRO A 438 -1.95 -7.49 6.25
N GLY A 439 -0.92 -7.94 6.99
CA GLY A 439 -0.55 -9.34 7.11
C GLY A 439 -1.06 -10.02 8.38
N ASP A 440 -0.54 -11.22 8.66
CA ASP A 440 -0.81 -11.95 9.91
C ASP A 440 -0.23 -11.24 11.14
N LEU A 441 0.99 -10.72 11.07
CA LEU A 441 1.68 -10.15 12.23
C LEU A 441 1.08 -8.85 12.73
N GLY A 442 0.57 -7.99 11.84
CA GLY A 442 -0.05 -6.74 12.26
C GLY A 442 -1.21 -6.99 13.25
N ASN A 443 -1.98 -8.04 12.98
CA ASN A 443 -3.17 -8.40 13.75
C ASN A 443 -2.89 -9.29 14.94
N LEU A 444 -2.12 -10.34 14.69
CA LEU A 444 -2.03 -11.48 15.59
C LEU A 444 -0.82 -11.35 16.52
N GLY A 445 0.10 -10.43 16.23
CA GLY A 445 1.41 -10.34 16.86
C GLY A 445 2.23 -11.62 16.66
N TYR A 446 3.35 -11.75 17.37
CA TYR A 446 4.06 -13.02 17.48
C TYR A 446 4.34 -13.35 18.96
N PRO A 447 3.98 -14.55 19.47
CA PRO A 447 3.32 -15.66 18.77
C PRO A 447 1.89 -15.29 18.31
N LEU A 448 1.46 -15.89 17.20
CA LEU A 448 0.16 -15.61 16.56
C LEU A 448 -1.01 -15.93 17.51
N LYS A 449 -1.84 -14.92 17.82
CA LYS A 449 -3.10 -15.01 18.58
C LYS A 449 -4.29 -14.65 17.70
N ASP A 450 -5.52 -14.86 18.16
CA ASP A 450 -6.74 -14.30 17.54
C ASP A 450 -6.94 -14.58 16.04
N VAL A 451 -6.68 -15.83 15.62
CA VAL A 451 -6.70 -16.30 14.22
C VAL A 451 -7.97 -15.93 13.42
N TYR A 452 -9.09 -15.65 14.11
CA TYR A 452 -10.32 -15.17 13.46
C TYR A 452 -10.14 -13.83 12.73
N ALA A 453 -9.25 -12.95 13.20
CA ALA A 453 -9.00 -11.64 12.58
C ALA A 453 -8.46 -11.78 11.15
N LEU A 454 -7.71 -12.84 10.84
CA LEU A 454 -7.22 -13.12 9.48
C LEU A 454 -8.35 -13.45 8.49
N GLN A 455 -9.55 -13.83 8.94
CA GLN A 455 -10.67 -14.10 8.03
C GLN A 455 -11.14 -12.82 7.31
N GLY A 456 -11.02 -11.65 7.95
CA GLY A 456 -11.40 -10.36 7.37
C GLY A 456 -10.53 -9.95 6.17
N LEU A 457 -9.32 -10.52 6.03
CA LEU A 457 -8.42 -10.21 4.93
C LEU A 457 -9.03 -10.54 3.56
N GLY A 458 -9.78 -11.64 3.45
CA GLY A 458 -10.47 -12.01 2.21
C GLY A 458 -11.51 -10.96 1.78
N LEU A 459 -12.27 -10.43 2.74
CA LEU A 459 -13.23 -9.35 2.47
C LEU A 459 -12.51 -8.05 2.09
N MET A 460 -11.40 -7.70 2.76
CA MET A 460 -10.60 -6.52 2.42
C MET A 460 -10.05 -6.60 1.00
N VAL A 461 -9.58 -7.77 0.57
CA VAL A 461 -9.14 -8.01 -0.81
C VAL A 461 -10.28 -7.73 -1.80
N LEU A 462 -11.50 -8.20 -1.52
CA LEU A 462 -12.64 -7.97 -2.42
C LEU A 462 -13.07 -6.50 -2.47
N GLN A 463 -13.19 -5.84 -1.31
CA GLN A 463 -13.64 -4.45 -1.22
C GLN A 463 -12.62 -3.45 -1.76
N THR A 464 -11.32 -3.71 -1.61
CA THR A 464 -10.29 -2.84 -2.20
C THR A 464 -10.14 -2.99 -3.72
N ASN A 465 -10.93 -3.84 -4.36
CA ASN A 465 -10.98 -3.98 -5.82
C ASN A 465 -12.19 -3.27 -6.46
N GLN A 466 -13.23 -2.94 -5.69
CA GLN A 466 -14.55 -2.55 -6.19
C GLN A 466 -15.20 -1.50 -5.27
N PRO A 467 -15.91 -0.48 -5.79
CA PRO A 467 -16.13 -0.18 -7.21
C PRO A 467 -14.93 0.47 -7.89
N MET A 468 -13.99 1.00 -7.11
CA MET A 468 -12.67 1.45 -7.56
C MET A 468 -11.60 0.59 -6.93
N ARG A 469 -10.54 0.29 -7.69
CA ARG A 469 -9.40 -0.45 -7.17
C ARG A 469 -8.53 0.51 -6.35
N LEU A 470 -8.48 0.26 -5.05
CA LEU A 470 -7.74 1.07 -4.07
C LEU A 470 -6.38 0.47 -3.73
N LYS A 471 -6.26 -0.87 -3.74
CA LYS A 471 -5.03 -1.58 -3.37
C LYS A 471 -4.75 -2.74 -4.32
N PRO A 472 -3.47 -3.09 -4.58
CA PRO A 472 -3.13 -4.40 -5.15
C PRO A 472 -3.55 -5.52 -4.19
N PHE A 473 -3.56 -6.76 -4.67
CA PHE A 473 -3.73 -7.93 -3.82
C PHE A 473 -2.37 -8.34 -3.25
N GLN A 474 -1.98 -7.73 -2.14
CA GLN A 474 -0.85 -8.23 -1.35
C GLN A 474 -1.30 -9.36 -0.42
N LEU A 475 -0.53 -10.45 -0.39
CA LEU A 475 -0.64 -11.48 0.63
C LEU A 475 0.64 -11.47 1.50
N ALA A 476 0.52 -11.05 2.75
CA ALA A 476 1.63 -11.03 3.70
C ALA A 476 1.38 -11.99 4.86
N TYR A 477 2.36 -12.84 5.16
CA TYR A 477 2.31 -13.74 6.32
C TYR A 477 3.72 -14.09 6.82
N SER A 478 3.84 -14.68 7.99
CA SER A 478 5.11 -15.11 8.60
C SER A 478 5.40 -16.60 8.42
N ALA A 479 6.65 -17.02 8.56
CA ALA A 479 7.02 -18.44 8.53
C ALA A 479 6.24 -19.27 9.57
N GLY A 480 5.99 -18.69 10.75
CA GLY A 480 5.22 -19.29 11.83
C GLY A 480 3.75 -19.57 11.48
N THR A 481 3.17 -18.87 10.50
CA THR A 481 1.79 -19.13 10.05
C THR A 481 1.59 -20.54 9.52
N ALA A 482 2.63 -21.18 8.99
CA ALA A 482 2.56 -22.56 8.48
C ALA A 482 2.40 -23.61 9.61
N ASN A 483 2.76 -23.28 10.85
CA ASN A 483 2.74 -24.20 11.99
C ASN A 483 1.34 -24.42 12.56
N GLN A 484 0.39 -23.51 12.31
CA GLN A 484 -0.99 -23.63 12.78
C GLN A 484 -1.92 -23.95 11.59
N PHE A 485 -2.75 -24.98 11.72
CA PHE A 485 -3.69 -25.38 10.66
C PHE A 485 -4.65 -24.25 10.27
N ALA A 486 -5.20 -23.54 11.26
CA ALA A 486 -6.21 -22.52 11.03
C ALA A 486 -5.68 -21.35 10.19
N THR A 487 -4.54 -20.76 10.56
CA THR A 487 -3.88 -19.67 9.81
C THR A 487 -3.45 -20.16 8.44
N ARG A 488 -2.81 -21.33 8.35
CA ARG A 488 -2.39 -21.92 7.08
C ARG A 488 -3.55 -22.09 6.10
N SER A 489 -4.68 -22.64 6.56
CA SER A 489 -5.87 -22.86 5.71
C SER A 489 -6.43 -21.54 5.14
N ILE A 490 -6.30 -20.43 5.87
CA ILE A 490 -6.73 -19.10 5.40
C ILE A 490 -5.81 -18.64 4.27
N ILE A 491 -4.49 -18.77 4.45
CA ILE A 491 -3.50 -18.41 3.41
C ILE A 491 -3.69 -19.25 2.15
N GLU A 492 -3.90 -20.56 2.28
CA GLU A 492 -4.20 -21.46 1.15
C GLU A 492 -5.44 -20.97 0.38
N ARG A 493 -6.53 -20.63 1.08
CA ARG A 493 -7.74 -20.08 0.43
C ARG A 493 -7.48 -18.76 -0.29
N LEU A 494 -6.68 -17.86 0.30
CA LEU A 494 -6.34 -16.57 -0.33
C LEU A 494 -5.44 -16.74 -1.55
N LYS A 495 -4.50 -17.70 -1.53
CA LYS A 495 -3.71 -18.07 -2.72
C LYS A 495 -4.62 -18.60 -3.84
N HIS A 496 -5.57 -19.48 -3.53
CA HIS A 496 -6.55 -19.93 -4.51
C HIS A 496 -7.44 -18.80 -5.05
N LEU A 497 -7.82 -17.83 -4.20
CA LEU A 497 -8.54 -16.63 -4.62
C LEU A 497 -7.71 -15.77 -5.58
N ALA A 498 -6.39 -15.61 -5.34
CA ALA A 498 -5.51 -14.85 -6.22
C ALA A 498 -5.43 -15.46 -7.63
N VAL A 499 -5.36 -16.79 -7.70
CA VAL A 499 -5.36 -17.52 -8.98
C VAL A 499 -6.70 -17.39 -9.69
N SER A 500 -7.83 -17.55 -8.99
CA SER A 500 -9.17 -17.54 -9.60
C SER A 500 -9.66 -16.16 -10.02
N THR A 501 -9.15 -15.07 -9.42
CA THR A 501 -9.57 -13.70 -9.71
C THR A 501 -8.83 -13.06 -10.89
N GLY A 502 -7.98 -13.81 -11.60
CA GLY A 502 -7.28 -13.32 -12.79
C GLY A 502 -6.33 -12.17 -12.47
N THR A 503 -5.51 -12.31 -11.44
CA THR A 503 -4.47 -11.34 -11.09
C THR A 503 -3.26 -11.43 -12.02
N ILE A 504 -2.37 -10.43 -11.97
CA ILE A 504 -1.01 -10.49 -12.52
C ILE A 504 -0.03 -10.66 -11.36
N PRO A 505 0.54 -11.85 -11.17
CA PRO A 505 1.50 -12.10 -10.09
C PRO A 505 2.86 -11.48 -10.42
N ILE A 506 3.48 -10.77 -9.47
CA ILE A 506 4.83 -10.21 -9.58
C ILE A 506 5.60 -10.38 -8.26
N PHE A 507 6.93 -10.25 -8.30
CA PHE A 507 7.73 -10.16 -7.08
C PHE A 507 7.50 -8.83 -6.36
N ALA A 508 7.65 -8.83 -5.02
CA ALA A 508 7.43 -7.62 -4.21
C ALA A 508 8.40 -6.48 -4.56
N ALA A 509 9.64 -6.79 -4.95
CA ALA A 509 10.59 -5.79 -5.42
C ALA A 509 10.10 -5.05 -6.68
N ARG A 510 9.39 -5.74 -7.58
CA ARG A 510 8.78 -5.12 -8.77
C ARG A 510 7.65 -4.17 -8.38
N TYR A 511 6.87 -4.51 -7.35
CA TYR A 511 5.87 -3.60 -6.80
C TYR A 511 6.51 -2.35 -6.16
N VAL A 512 7.63 -2.49 -5.45
CA VAL A 512 8.38 -1.34 -4.91
C VAL A 512 8.80 -0.39 -6.03
N GLU A 513 9.33 -0.90 -7.15
CA GLU A 513 9.69 -0.07 -8.31
C GLU A 513 8.49 0.68 -8.93
N ILE A 514 7.31 0.06 -8.92
CA ILE A 514 6.06 0.70 -9.37
C ILE A 514 5.69 1.86 -8.44
N VAL A 515 5.83 1.68 -7.11
CA VAL A 515 5.54 2.74 -6.13
C VAL A 515 6.60 3.85 -6.16
N GLU A 516 7.88 3.50 -6.35
CA GLU A 516 8.97 4.46 -6.59
C GLU A 516 8.63 5.31 -7.84
N GLY A 517 8.22 4.69 -8.94
CA GLY A 517 7.77 5.39 -10.15
C GLY A 517 6.53 6.26 -9.94
N PHE A 518 5.56 5.81 -9.13
CA PHE A 518 4.39 6.59 -8.74
C PHE A 518 4.76 7.86 -7.95
N SER A 519 5.86 7.85 -7.20
CA SER A 519 6.32 9.01 -6.45
C SER A 519 6.96 10.10 -7.31
N SER A 520 7.44 9.76 -8.51
CA SER A 520 8.23 10.64 -9.38
C SER A 520 7.58 10.93 -10.74
N VAL A 521 6.46 10.27 -11.06
CA VAL A 521 5.77 10.45 -12.35
C VAL A 521 5.18 11.84 -12.49
N GLU A 522 5.31 12.39 -13.68
CA GLU A 522 4.76 13.69 -14.06
C GLU A 522 3.91 13.56 -15.32
N PHE A 523 2.82 14.34 -15.36
CA PHE A 523 1.88 14.38 -16.47
C PHE A 523 1.91 15.77 -17.11
N ASN A 524 2.50 15.85 -18.30
CA ASN A 524 2.65 17.10 -19.03
C ASN A 524 1.53 17.20 -20.08
N PRO A 525 0.57 18.14 -19.95
CA PRO A 525 -0.50 18.28 -20.92
C PRO A 525 0.03 18.80 -22.27
N GLU A 526 -0.32 18.11 -23.35
CA GLU A 526 -0.05 18.52 -24.74
C GLU A 526 -1.32 18.89 -25.51
N GLY A 527 -2.48 18.82 -24.84
CA GLY A 527 -3.79 19.16 -25.35
C GLY A 527 -4.88 18.81 -24.33
N ALA A 528 -6.15 19.07 -24.66
CA ALA A 528 -7.27 18.86 -23.71
C ALA A 528 -7.41 17.40 -23.24
N LEU A 529 -7.12 16.44 -24.11
CA LEU A 529 -7.20 15.00 -23.82
C LEU A 529 -5.88 14.28 -24.19
N LYS A 530 -4.75 14.98 -24.07
CA LYS A 530 -3.45 14.46 -24.50
C LYS A 530 -2.35 14.82 -23.51
N TRP A 531 -1.59 13.81 -23.07
CA TRP A 531 -0.54 13.98 -22.06
C TRP A 531 0.72 13.22 -22.43
N ARG A 532 1.87 13.84 -22.18
CA ARG A 532 3.18 13.18 -22.15
C ARG A 532 3.50 12.78 -20.72
N VAL A 533 3.90 11.52 -20.53
CA VAL A 533 4.26 10.99 -19.22
C VAL A 533 5.78 10.98 -19.09
N THR A 534 6.31 11.63 -18.05
CA THR A 534 7.75 11.66 -17.73
C THR A 534 7.98 11.15 -16.31
N GLY A 535 9.23 10.84 -15.96
CA GLY A 535 9.59 10.47 -14.57
C GLY A 535 8.95 9.17 -14.04
N ARG A 536 8.28 8.38 -14.88
CA ARG A 536 7.44 7.24 -14.46
C ARG A 536 8.19 6.04 -13.87
N GLY A 537 9.51 5.94 -14.06
CA GLY A 537 10.31 4.82 -13.55
C GLY A 537 9.69 3.45 -13.87
N GLY A 538 9.40 2.66 -12.83
CA GLY A 538 8.78 1.34 -12.94
C GLY A 538 7.27 1.32 -13.18
N LEU A 539 6.57 2.46 -13.08
CA LEU A 539 5.13 2.59 -13.29
C LEU A 539 4.78 2.43 -14.77
N GLN A 540 3.80 1.57 -15.07
CA GLN A 540 3.35 1.25 -16.43
C GLN A 540 1.84 1.36 -16.63
N THR A 541 1.10 1.92 -15.67
CA THR A 541 -0.36 2.05 -15.77
C THR A 541 -0.82 3.45 -15.39
N LEU A 542 -1.65 4.02 -16.26
CA LEU A 542 -2.44 5.22 -15.96
C LEU A 542 -3.91 4.84 -15.78
N ARG A 543 -4.62 5.63 -14.98
CA ARG A 543 -6.04 5.50 -14.72
C ARG A 543 -6.74 6.83 -14.96
N PHE A 544 -7.91 6.78 -15.56
CA PHE A 544 -8.86 7.89 -15.58
C PHE A 544 -10.14 7.41 -14.89
N ASP A 545 -10.58 8.13 -13.87
CA ASP A 545 -11.85 7.84 -13.18
C ASP A 545 -13.00 8.57 -13.88
N ASP A 546 -14.23 8.08 -13.73
CA ASP A 546 -15.42 8.63 -14.42
C ASP A 546 -15.26 8.78 -15.95
N ALA A 547 -14.49 7.88 -16.56
CA ALA A 547 -14.08 7.96 -17.96
C ALA A 547 -14.97 7.13 -18.91
N GLN A 548 -16.25 6.91 -18.59
CA GLN A 548 -17.14 6.04 -19.38
C GLN A 548 -17.37 6.52 -20.80
N ALA A 549 -17.28 7.84 -21.02
CA ALA A 549 -17.45 8.48 -22.33
C ALA A 549 -16.11 8.73 -23.04
N LEU A 550 -14.99 8.22 -22.53
CA LEU A 550 -13.65 8.41 -23.09
C LEU A 550 -13.02 7.07 -23.42
N SER A 551 -12.36 6.97 -24.57
CA SER A 551 -11.54 5.82 -24.94
C SER A 551 -10.15 6.26 -25.38
N VAL A 552 -9.17 5.38 -25.26
CA VAL A 552 -7.81 5.63 -25.75
C VAL A 552 -7.82 5.65 -27.27
N ASP A 553 -7.29 6.70 -27.88
CA ASP A 553 -7.02 6.72 -29.32
C ASP A 553 -5.61 6.18 -29.55
N LEU A 554 -5.52 4.91 -29.97
CA LEU A 554 -4.24 4.26 -30.25
C LEU A 554 -3.54 4.80 -31.52
N ALA A 555 -4.23 5.55 -32.37
CA ALA A 555 -3.64 6.21 -33.52
C ALA A 555 -2.80 7.42 -33.09
N GLU A 556 -3.35 8.20 -32.16
CA GLU A 556 -2.79 9.47 -31.67
C GLU A 556 -1.89 9.30 -30.45
N SER A 557 -1.82 8.08 -29.90
CA SER A 557 -0.95 7.70 -28.77
C SER A 557 0.38 7.08 -29.23
N ALA A 558 1.42 7.25 -28.43
CA ALA A 558 2.73 6.62 -28.60
C ALA A 558 3.16 5.93 -27.30
N GLY A 559 3.69 4.71 -27.38
CA GLY A 559 4.08 3.93 -26.19
C GLY A 559 2.90 3.42 -25.34
N VAL A 560 1.71 3.31 -25.94
CA VAL A 560 0.51 2.74 -25.28
C VAL A 560 0.26 1.34 -25.81
N LEU A 561 0.23 0.36 -24.91
CA LEU A 561 -0.06 -1.04 -25.24
C LEU A 561 -1.55 -1.27 -25.48
N GLY A 562 -2.39 -0.59 -24.72
CA GLY A 562 -3.85 -0.71 -24.80
C GLY A 562 -4.51 -0.22 -23.53
N ALA A 563 -5.78 -0.55 -23.37
CA ALA A 563 -6.56 -0.13 -22.23
C ALA A 563 -7.63 -1.16 -21.86
N ARG A 564 -8.09 -1.06 -20.62
CA ARG A 564 -9.18 -1.86 -20.09
C ARG A 564 -10.10 -0.98 -19.29
N ARG A 565 -11.39 -1.07 -19.61
CA ARG A 565 -12.43 -0.50 -18.76
C ARG A 565 -12.78 -1.45 -17.63
N ILE A 566 -12.77 -0.94 -16.40
CA ILE A 566 -13.27 -1.65 -15.22
C ILE A 566 -14.17 -0.67 -14.48
N ASN A 567 -15.48 -0.96 -14.45
CA ASN A 567 -16.52 -0.09 -13.91
C ASN A 567 -16.47 1.31 -14.53
N ARG A 568 -16.22 2.32 -13.68
CA ARG A 568 -16.17 3.73 -14.03
C ARG A 568 -14.79 4.20 -14.48
N SER A 569 -13.76 3.37 -14.35
CA SER A 569 -12.38 3.75 -14.60
C SER A 569 -11.83 3.11 -15.88
N LEU A 570 -10.99 3.86 -16.58
CA LEU A 570 -10.22 3.42 -17.74
C LEU A 570 -8.76 3.23 -17.32
N TYR A 571 -8.24 2.01 -17.42
CA TYR A 571 -6.85 1.68 -17.11
C TYR A 571 -6.07 1.55 -18.41
N ILE A 572 -4.96 2.25 -18.55
CA ILE A 572 -4.15 2.33 -19.77
C ILE A 572 -2.80 1.70 -19.48
N ALA A 573 -2.46 0.65 -20.22
CA ALA A 573 -1.18 -0.04 -20.12
C ALA A 573 -0.15 0.65 -21.03
N LEU A 574 1.00 1.00 -20.47
CA LEU A 574 2.12 1.65 -21.16
C LEU A 574 3.19 0.62 -21.53
N ASP A 575 3.90 0.88 -22.62
CA ASP A 575 5.02 0.07 -23.07
C ASP A 575 6.28 0.43 -22.26
N PRO A 576 6.89 -0.52 -21.52
CA PRO A 576 8.10 -0.24 -20.78
C PRO A 576 9.26 0.24 -21.65
N GLY A 577 9.30 -0.19 -22.92
CA GLY A 577 10.32 0.20 -23.88
C GLY A 577 10.26 1.68 -24.30
N THR A 578 9.13 2.36 -24.05
CA THR A 578 8.95 3.78 -24.38
C THR A 578 9.17 4.66 -23.15
N VAL A 579 10.25 5.46 -23.14
CA VAL A 579 10.63 6.28 -21.97
C VAL A 579 9.58 7.34 -21.65
N GLU A 580 9.10 8.08 -22.65
CA GLU A 580 8.12 9.17 -22.50
C GLU A 580 6.89 8.93 -23.38
N PRO A 581 5.97 8.04 -22.96
CA PRO A 581 4.79 7.75 -23.75
C PRO A 581 3.86 8.96 -23.82
N VAL A 582 3.15 9.06 -24.95
CA VAL A 582 2.11 10.07 -25.19
C VAL A 582 0.77 9.35 -25.21
N VAL A 583 -0.12 9.74 -24.30
CA VAL A 583 -1.45 9.17 -24.16
C VAL A 583 -2.48 10.17 -24.68
N ALA A 584 -3.25 9.76 -25.68
CA ALA A 584 -4.34 10.53 -26.23
C ALA A 584 -5.69 9.82 -26.02
N LEU A 585 -6.68 10.55 -25.52
CA LEU A 585 -8.06 10.09 -25.39
C LEU A 585 -8.96 10.77 -26.42
N THR A 586 -10.08 10.11 -26.73
CA THR A 586 -11.15 10.63 -27.58
C THR A 586 -12.51 10.44 -26.89
N PRO A 587 -13.48 11.34 -27.11
CA PRO A 587 -14.87 11.09 -26.73
C PRO A 587 -15.41 9.87 -27.48
N ASP A 588 -15.51 8.75 -26.77
CA ASP A 588 -15.97 7.46 -27.28
C ASP A 588 -16.29 6.53 -26.11
N ALA A 589 -17.45 5.88 -26.17
CA ALA A 589 -17.96 5.00 -25.13
C ALA A 589 -17.71 3.51 -25.45
N SER A 590 -16.65 3.21 -26.21
CA SER A 590 -16.28 1.84 -26.55
C SER A 590 -16.19 0.94 -25.30
N PRO A 591 -16.81 -0.26 -25.32
CA PRO A 591 -16.73 -1.21 -24.21
C PRO A 591 -15.30 -1.64 -23.87
N SER A 592 -14.41 -1.71 -24.86
CA SER A 592 -12.99 -2.02 -24.62
C SER A 592 -12.22 -0.86 -23.98
N GLY A 593 -12.77 0.36 -24.05
CA GLY A 593 -12.07 1.58 -23.65
C GLY A 593 -10.99 2.01 -24.65
N MET A 594 -11.01 1.45 -25.87
CA MET A 594 -10.05 1.76 -26.92
C MET A 594 -10.75 2.00 -28.25
N LYS A 595 -10.23 2.98 -28.99
CA LYS A 595 -10.42 3.15 -30.42
C LYS A 595 -9.14 2.69 -31.11
N VAL A 596 -9.26 1.61 -31.87
CA VAL A 596 -8.14 1.00 -32.60
C VAL A 596 -8.25 1.38 -34.08
N LEU A 597 -7.13 1.64 -34.74
CA LEU A 597 -7.11 1.80 -36.20
C LEU A 597 -7.41 0.45 -36.85
N ALA A 598 -8.16 0.47 -37.96
CA ALA A 598 -8.38 -0.71 -38.78
C ALA A 598 -7.04 -1.40 -39.10
N GLY A 599 -6.98 -2.70 -38.89
CA GLY A 599 -5.77 -3.52 -39.06
C GLY A 599 -4.81 -3.54 -37.87
N ARG A 600 -5.07 -2.81 -36.78
CA ARG A 600 -4.25 -2.83 -35.56
C ARG A 600 -4.92 -3.62 -34.44
N ILE A 601 -4.14 -3.93 -33.41
CA ILE A 601 -4.59 -4.65 -32.22
C ILE A 601 -4.09 -3.95 -30.94
N GLY A 602 -4.95 -3.83 -29.94
CA GLY A 602 -4.65 -3.28 -28.62
C GLY A 602 -4.67 -4.35 -27.53
N LEU A 603 -3.86 -4.18 -26.48
CA LEU A 603 -3.89 -5.05 -25.30
C LEU A 603 -5.13 -4.73 -24.45
N LEU A 604 -5.91 -5.75 -24.10
CA LEU A 604 -6.94 -5.63 -23.07
C LEU A 604 -6.38 -5.99 -21.71
N ASP A 605 -5.82 -7.20 -21.59
CA ASP A 605 -5.18 -7.62 -20.36
C ASP A 605 -4.14 -8.72 -20.54
N SER A 606 -3.28 -8.89 -19.55
CA SER A 606 -2.31 -9.99 -19.48
C SER A 606 -2.01 -10.33 -18.02
N ASN A 607 -1.90 -11.63 -17.68
CA ASN A 607 -1.25 -12.04 -16.42
C ASN A 607 0.25 -12.26 -16.55
N LEU A 608 0.78 -12.10 -17.76
CA LEU A 608 2.21 -11.97 -17.99
C LEU A 608 2.58 -10.49 -18.04
N GLU A 609 3.65 -10.13 -17.34
CA GLU A 609 4.25 -8.82 -17.49
C GLU A 609 4.82 -8.70 -18.90
N ILE A 610 4.54 -7.57 -19.55
CA ILE A 610 5.07 -7.24 -20.86
C ILE A 610 6.31 -6.42 -20.58
N LEU A 611 7.46 -6.87 -21.06
CA LEU A 611 8.76 -6.26 -20.85
C LEU A 611 9.12 -5.27 -21.96
N SER A 612 8.65 -5.57 -23.18
CA SER A 612 8.79 -4.69 -24.33
C SER A 612 7.74 -5.03 -25.38
N ALA A 613 7.38 -4.05 -26.21
CA ALA A 613 6.52 -4.26 -27.36
C ALA A 613 7.07 -3.56 -28.61
N THR A 614 7.08 -4.28 -29.73
CA THR A 614 7.34 -3.72 -31.06
C THR A 614 6.10 -3.90 -31.92
N ARG A 615 5.59 -2.81 -32.51
CA ARG A 615 4.36 -2.84 -33.30
C ARG A 615 4.54 -2.20 -34.66
N THR A 616 4.05 -2.89 -35.67
CA THR A 616 3.88 -2.41 -37.04
C THR A 616 2.41 -2.62 -37.44
N PRO A 617 1.93 -2.11 -38.58
CA PRO A 617 0.56 -2.34 -39.03
C PRO A 617 0.17 -3.82 -39.17
N CYS A 618 1.12 -4.76 -39.28
CA CYS A 618 0.81 -6.17 -39.56
C CYS A 618 1.47 -7.16 -38.58
N LEU A 619 2.31 -6.67 -37.67
CA LEU A 619 3.06 -7.49 -36.73
C LEU A 619 3.14 -6.77 -35.38
N SER A 620 2.71 -7.46 -34.34
CA SER A 620 2.96 -7.11 -32.94
C SER A 620 3.86 -8.16 -32.30
N VAL A 621 5.01 -7.77 -31.77
CA VAL A 621 5.93 -8.63 -31.03
C VAL A 621 5.99 -8.15 -29.60
N LEU A 622 5.75 -9.05 -28.65
CA LEU A 622 5.82 -8.80 -27.22
C LEU A 622 6.86 -9.70 -26.59
N GLU A 623 7.72 -9.14 -25.74
CA GLU A 623 8.48 -9.93 -24.78
C GLU A 623 7.70 -9.96 -23.47
N VAL A 624 7.44 -11.16 -22.97
CA VAL A 624 6.62 -11.37 -21.78
C VAL A 624 7.33 -12.25 -20.77
N THR A 625 7.01 -12.09 -19.49
CA THR A 625 7.43 -12.98 -18.41
C THR A 625 6.29 -13.14 -17.41
N GLY A 626 6.16 -14.29 -16.79
CA GLY A 626 5.13 -14.47 -15.79
C GLY A 626 5.06 -15.86 -15.17
N TRP A 627 3.97 -16.12 -14.46
CA TRP A 627 3.74 -17.32 -13.65
C TRP A 627 2.36 -17.91 -13.94
N GLY A 628 2.24 -19.23 -13.76
CA GLY A 628 1.01 -19.95 -14.06
C GLY A 628 0.65 -19.98 -15.53
N LYS A 629 -0.61 -20.26 -15.82
CA LYS A 629 -1.11 -20.33 -17.20
C LYS A 629 -1.10 -18.94 -17.81
N GLY A 630 -0.24 -18.70 -18.81
CA GLY A 630 -0.13 -17.40 -19.47
C GLY A 630 -1.37 -17.10 -20.30
N GLU A 631 -2.00 -15.97 -20.03
CA GLU A 631 -3.22 -15.51 -20.67
C GLU A 631 -3.05 -14.05 -21.08
N ILE A 632 -3.16 -13.80 -22.38
CA ILE A 632 -3.10 -12.46 -22.96
C ILE A 632 -4.36 -12.25 -23.79
N SER A 633 -5.07 -11.17 -23.49
CA SER A 633 -6.30 -10.77 -24.19
C SER A 633 -6.04 -9.50 -24.98
N PHE A 634 -6.52 -9.48 -26.22
CA PHE A 634 -6.38 -8.37 -27.14
C PHE A 634 -7.72 -7.96 -27.74
N TYR A 635 -7.76 -6.74 -28.26
CA TYR A 635 -8.90 -6.16 -28.98
C TYR A 635 -8.46 -5.69 -30.37
N GLY A 636 -9.09 -6.21 -31.40
CA GLY A 636 -8.84 -5.87 -32.80
C GLY A 636 -10.13 -5.85 -33.62
N ASP A 637 -10.01 -5.91 -34.94
CA ASP A 637 -11.18 -5.90 -35.82
C ASP A 637 -11.99 -7.21 -35.72
N PRO A 638 -13.33 -7.15 -35.57
CA PRO A 638 -14.16 -8.35 -35.56
C PRO A 638 -13.95 -9.24 -36.78
N GLY A 639 -13.72 -10.53 -36.56
CA GLY A 639 -13.46 -11.51 -37.63
C GLY A 639 -12.06 -11.48 -38.24
N ALA A 640 -11.14 -10.61 -37.77
CA ALA A 640 -9.77 -10.59 -38.26
C ALA A 640 -8.99 -11.86 -37.84
N GLY A 641 -8.19 -12.39 -38.78
CA GLY A 641 -7.35 -13.56 -38.56
C GLY A 641 -5.93 -13.20 -38.10
N TYR A 642 -5.45 -13.91 -37.08
CA TYR A 642 -4.13 -13.75 -36.48
C TYR A 642 -3.34 -15.06 -36.48
N LEU A 643 -2.07 -14.97 -36.87
CA LEU A 643 -1.08 -16.04 -36.77
C LEU A 643 -0.15 -15.73 -35.58
N VAL A 644 -0.23 -16.53 -34.53
CA VAL A 644 0.52 -16.33 -33.30
C VAL A 644 1.69 -17.31 -33.22
N ASN A 645 2.90 -16.77 -33.09
CA ASN A 645 4.13 -17.52 -32.83
C ASN A 645 4.60 -17.27 -31.40
N ILE A 646 4.91 -18.33 -30.67
CA ILE A 646 5.41 -18.26 -29.29
C ILE A 646 6.79 -18.92 -29.25
N VAL A 647 7.80 -18.17 -28.81
CA VAL A 647 9.19 -18.61 -28.79
C VAL A 647 9.78 -18.40 -27.40
N ALA A 648 10.56 -19.36 -26.94
CA ALA A 648 11.33 -19.26 -25.70
C ALA A 648 12.49 -18.27 -25.82
N GLY A 649 12.60 -17.32 -24.89
CA GLY A 649 13.67 -16.32 -24.84
C GLY A 649 13.29 -15.00 -25.54
N ALA A 650 14.14 -13.98 -25.38
CA ALA A 650 13.89 -12.60 -25.83
C ALA A 650 14.10 -12.37 -27.35
N ARG A 651 14.39 -13.40 -28.16
CA ARG A 651 14.64 -13.23 -29.60
C ARG A 651 14.06 -14.37 -30.42
N GLN A 652 13.25 -14.02 -31.43
CA GLN A 652 12.57 -14.96 -32.33
C GLN A 652 13.53 -15.91 -33.08
N SER A 653 14.76 -15.49 -33.37
CA SER A 653 15.64 -16.18 -34.34
C SER A 653 16.50 -17.33 -33.78
N ALA A 654 16.53 -17.55 -32.47
CA ALA A 654 17.38 -18.58 -31.84
C ALA A 654 16.69 -19.36 -30.71
N GLY A 655 15.41 -19.09 -30.44
CA GLY A 655 14.67 -19.69 -29.34
C GLY A 655 13.92 -20.97 -29.73
N LEU A 656 13.66 -21.82 -28.73
CA LEU A 656 12.78 -22.98 -28.89
C LEU A 656 11.35 -22.52 -29.20
N VAL A 657 10.77 -22.99 -30.31
CA VAL A 657 9.35 -22.72 -30.64
C VAL A 657 8.47 -23.46 -29.64
N LEU A 658 7.64 -22.71 -28.91
CA LEU A 658 6.72 -23.24 -27.91
C LEU A 658 5.31 -23.45 -28.47
N GLY A 659 4.94 -22.72 -29.52
CA GLY A 659 3.62 -22.86 -30.13
C GLY A 659 3.43 -22.04 -31.40
N HIS A 660 2.52 -22.52 -32.25
CA HIS A 660 2.04 -21.86 -33.45
C HIS A 660 0.52 -21.98 -33.51
N ILE A 661 -0.21 -20.87 -33.46
CA ILE A 661 -1.66 -20.85 -33.27
C ILE A 661 -2.29 -19.93 -34.31
N LYS A 662 -3.39 -20.37 -34.94
CA LYS A 662 -4.25 -19.52 -35.76
C LYS A 662 -5.48 -19.14 -34.93
N LEU A 663 -5.73 -17.85 -34.81
CA LEU A 663 -6.86 -17.29 -34.07
C LEU A 663 -7.68 -16.37 -34.97
N VAL A 664 -8.95 -16.21 -34.64
CA VAL A 664 -9.85 -15.25 -35.29
C VAL A 664 -10.51 -14.43 -34.19
N ALA A 665 -10.54 -13.11 -34.35
CA ALA A 665 -11.26 -12.25 -33.43
C ALA A 665 -12.75 -12.56 -33.45
N ASP A 666 -13.39 -12.58 -32.28
CA ASP A 666 -14.83 -12.83 -32.18
C ASP A 666 -15.66 -11.66 -32.76
N ALA A 667 -16.99 -11.79 -32.70
CA ALA A 667 -17.91 -10.76 -33.21
C ALA A 667 -17.78 -9.40 -32.49
N SER A 668 -17.14 -9.37 -31.32
CA SER A 668 -16.86 -8.17 -30.54
C SER A 668 -15.39 -7.73 -30.63
N GLY A 669 -14.57 -8.38 -31.46
CA GLY A 669 -13.17 -8.03 -31.67
C GLY A 669 -12.18 -8.61 -30.64
N TYR A 670 -12.63 -9.51 -29.75
CA TYR A 670 -11.75 -10.10 -28.73
C TYR A 670 -10.89 -11.24 -29.29
N VAL A 671 -9.61 -11.26 -28.88
CA VAL A 671 -8.66 -12.33 -29.20
C VAL A 671 -7.95 -12.76 -27.91
N ALA A 672 -8.09 -14.03 -27.53
CA ALA A 672 -7.42 -14.59 -26.37
C ALA A 672 -6.28 -15.53 -26.79
N VAL A 673 -5.09 -15.31 -26.23
CA VAL A 673 -3.88 -16.11 -26.47
C VAL A 673 -3.48 -16.80 -25.16
N THR A 674 -3.31 -18.12 -25.21
CA THR A 674 -2.66 -18.87 -24.12
C THR A 674 -1.19 -19.06 -24.43
N VAL A 675 -0.33 -18.64 -23.51
CA VAL A 675 1.13 -18.73 -23.63
C VAL A 675 1.63 -19.80 -22.65
N PRO A 676 2.32 -20.85 -23.12
CA PRO A 676 3.03 -21.77 -22.24
C PRO A 676 4.14 -21.00 -21.51
N THR A 677 4.01 -20.85 -20.19
CA THR A 677 5.01 -20.14 -19.38
C THR A 677 6.07 -21.11 -18.87
N ARG A 678 7.28 -20.62 -18.67
CA ARG A 678 8.35 -21.38 -17.99
C ARG A 678 8.75 -20.75 -16.67
N HIS A 679 7.76 -20.21 -15.95
CA HIS A 679 7.83 -19.67 -14.59
C HIS A 679 8.96 -18.63 -14.41
N GLY A 680 8.66 -17.37 -14.75
CA GLY A 680 9.56 -16.23 -14.63
C GLY A 680 10.65 -16.16 -15.70
N LYS A 681 10.59 -17.02 -16.73
CA LYS A 681 11.43 -16.90 -17.91
C LYS A 681 10.77 -16.00 -18.94
N VAL A 682 11.59 -15.43 -19.82
CA VAL A 682 11.11 -14.60 -20.92
C VAL A 682 10.64 -15.48 -22.07
N GLU A 683 9.50 -15.13 -22.64
CA GLU A 683 8.96 -15.64 -23.89
C GLU A 683 8.69 -14.48 -24.86
N THR A 684 8.85 -14.73 -26.16
CA THR A 684 8.44 -13.82 -27.22
C THR A 684 7.13 -14.29 -27.85
N VAL A 685 6.12 -13.43 -27.85
CA VAL A 685 4.81 -13.67 -28.47
C VAL A 685 4.67 -12.75 -29.68
N SER A 686 4.43 -13.31 -30.86
CA SER A 686 4.37 -12.56 -32.11
C SER A 686 3.04 -12.79 -32.79
N LEU A 687 2.28 -11.73 -33.03
CA LEU A 687 0.97 -11.76 -33.67
C LEU A 687 1.09 -11.15 -35.06
N HIS A 688 0.91 -11.96 -36.10
CA HIS A 688 0.85 -11.50 -37.49
C HIS A 688 -0.60 -11.39 -37.95
N GLN A 689 -0.96 -10.27 -38.57
CA GLN A 689 -2.27 -10.01 -39.19
C GLN A 689 -2.10 -9.82 -40.70
N GLN A 690 -3.13 -10.14 -41.48
CA GLN A 690 -3.16 -9.77 -42.90
C GLN A 690 -3.22 -8.23 -43.04
N CYS A 691 -2.21 -7.64 -43.67
CA CYS A 691 -2.20 -6.21 -43.94
C CYS A 691 -3.34 -5.84 -44.90
N PRO A 692 -4.06 -4.73 -44.68
CA PRO A 692 -4.81 -4.10 -45.76
C PRO A 692 -3.80 -3.65 -46.83
N GLY A 693 -4.02 -4.08 -48.07
CA GLY A 693 -3.17 -3.78 -49.23
C GLY A 693 -3.32 -2.36 -49.75
#